data_AF-A0A1Y3E9V3-F1
#
_entry.id   AF-A0A1Y3E9V3-F1
#
_cell.length_a   1.000
_cell.length_b   1.000
_cell.length_c   1.000
_cell.angle_alpha   90.00
_cell.angle_beta   90.00
_cell.angle_gamma   90.00
#
_symmetry.space_group_name_H-M   'P 1'
#
loop_
_entity.id
_entity.type
_entity.pdbx_description
1 polymer ?
#
loop_
_entity_poly.entity_id
_entity_poly.type
_entity_poly.pdbx_seq_one_letter_code
_entity_poly.pdbx_strand_id
1 'polypeptide(L)'
;ETDLSSVALIHQIRGEAALVKCLDAVDVFEKHGVCSVIVDLLRIASMVRENRLALLSPEINAIPVIMTKVLLILMDDIKMQGMISDTMLRIICRLYEDADLFSAPEFEKFSRYHLTELVISLMDVVRSKRKSIDERTEELVMRAVALVTMGNKERIDAVLEYFDTFTDFSREAFFNRGFTHRAVDYLSNNCPSVVHQLSSSSSEMEAFLRKPALDYVVKFLNDICRSCELNQVLVADNCLSIVHTLELTPNNERNLGNLSHQLMVQLSENTATSHKVAAVRERTRQAKKTIATASRKVQLTKLGMRMSKDGIVQIASSVYLNVDLPDEGHFACVICQEGFHVSPHQEMGIYVFMKSLSVRDVLLDSVDGFIPDLVGPSTVTQFNLVHYQCHSNSVEHASSFRYEWDSARLHNANTLCNAILPYPGPEIELNEQLFMMKRYEMQFNEVFPGKLLSCDLVINDLKCLLIRFCWKKSFSTDSHGGGPESNMHLIPYMLYLAGLTLIARDKDDDDGNRLRSNLSQFLANGSEFWFANAFDANGLFFQSTLFILYHDHAAWAAHRLDILKRFICAGHHHALFHQDSQKEEPIEFKNYIPYLIYFALINSIYTQMFKSVSSVLPGTDDSWLKLLLMYISANYLDLYDSSTQLFTTYENHLLRFTSFFEFCRICGLLDSIPDPDAFFNNCLSMLPSE
;
A
#
# COMPACT_ATOMS: atom_id res chain seq x y z
N GLU A 1 -10.47 2.60 -65.58
CA GLU A 1 -9.01 2.42 -65.70
C GLU A 1 -8.27 3.69 -66.13
N THR A 2 -8.84 4.54 -67.00
CA THR A 2 -8.22 5.81 -67.46
C THR A 2 -8.06 6.91 -66.38
N ASP A 3 -8.91 6.95 -65.36
CA ASP A 3 -8.76 7.89 -64.23
C ASP A 3 -7.63 7.47 -63.28
N LEU A 4 -7.49 6.17 -63.00
CA LEU A 4 -6.43 5.66 -62.12
C LEU A 4 -5.02 5.87 -62.69
N SER A 5 -4.85 5.83 -64.01
CA SER A 5 -3.55 6.10 -64.65
C SER A 5 -3.13 7.57 -64.58
N SER A 6 -4.09 8.49 -64.52
CA SER A 6 -3.81 9.94 -64.49
C SER A 6 -3.53 10.44 -63.06
N VAL A 7 -4.13 9.82 -62.02
CA VAL A 7 -3.85 10.22 -60.63
C VAL A 7 -2.48 9.74 -60.12
N ALA A 8 -1.98 8.59 -60.60
CA ALA A 8 -0.61 8.12 -60.33
C ALA A 8 0.47 8.97 -61.05
N LEU A 9 0.12 9.58 -62.18
CA LEU A 9 1.02 10.45 -62.95
C LEU A 9 1.33 11.76 -62.22
N ILE A 10 0.34 12.32 -61.47
CA ILE A 10 0.49 13.57 -60.70
C ILE A 10 1.62 13.44 -59.67
N HIS A 11 1.67 12.32 -58.94
CA HIS A 11 2.75 12.04 -57.99
C HIS A 11 4.11 11.94 -58.68
N GLN A 12 4.17 11.20 -59.80
CA GLN A 12 5.40 10.96 -60.56
C GLN A 12 6.04 12.25 -61.09
N ILE A 13 5.24 13.29 -61.34
CA ILE A 13 5.73 14.60 -61.81
C ILE A 13 5.81 15.66 -60.69
N ARG A 14 5.54 15.31 -59.42
CA ARG A 14 5.42 16.25 -58.29
C ARG A 14 4.39 17.36 -58.52
N GLY A 15 3.28 17.00 -59.17
CA GLY A 15 2.23 17.92 -59.58
C GLY A 15 1.46 18.55 -58.40
N GLU A 16 1.52 17.95 -57.21
CA GLU A 16 0.84 18.44 -56.00
C GLU A 16 1.37 19.81 -55.58
N ALA A 17 2.70 19.99 -55.57
CA ALA A 17 3.33 21.26 -55.26
C ALA A 17 2.99 22.34 -56.30
N ALA A 18 2.93 21.97 -57.57
CA ALA A 18 2.53 22.87 -58.65
C ALA A 18 1.05 23.31 -58.50
N LEU A 19 0.15 22.36 -58.18
CA LEU A 19 -1.28 22.66 -57.97
C LEU A 19 -1.50 23.60 -56.78
N VAL A 20 -0.81 23.37 -55.65
CA VAL A 20 -0.90 24.27 -54.49
C VAL A 20 -0.34 25.66 -54.81
N LYS A 21 0.79 25.73 -55.53
CA LYS A 21 1.36 27.02 -55.97
C LYS A 21 0.44 27.76 -56.95
N CYS A 22 -0.22 27.04 -57.86
CA CYS A 22 -1.22 27.61 -58.73
C CYS A 22 -2.44 28.11 -57.94
N LEU A 23 -2.91 27.35 -56.96
CA LEU A 23 -4.00 27.79 -56.09
C LEU A 23 -3.63 29.07 -55.34
N ASP A 24 -2.42 29.14 -54.77
CA ASP A 24 -1.93 30.29 -54.04
C ASP A 24 -1.87 31.56 -54.91
N ALA A 25 -1.38 31.43 -56.15
CA ALA A 25 -1.26 32.53 -57.10
C ALA A 25 -2.58 32.98 -57.73
N VAL A 26 -3.66 32.18 -57.60
CA VAL A 26 -4.95 32.50 -58.23
C VAL A 26 -5.71 33.52 -57.40
N ASP A 27 -6.12 34.59 -58.07
CA ASP A 27 -7.11 35.52 -57.56
C ASP A 27 -8.49 34.85 -57.59
N VAL A 28 -9.02 34.58 -56.40
CA VAL A 28 -10.29 33.87 -56.24
C VAL A 28 -11.49 34.74 -56.59
N PHE A 29 -11.36 36.06 -56.65
CA PHE A 29 -12.43 37.00 -56.99
C PHE A 29 -12.51 37.25 -58.50
N GLU A 30 -11.38 37.32 -59.20
CA GLU A 30 -11.38 37.60 -60.65
C GLU A 30 -11.38 36.34 -61.51
N LYS A 31 -10.79 35.24 -61.02
CA LYS A 31 -10.52 34.02 -61.83
C LYS A 31 -11.23 32.78 -61.28
N HIS A 32 -12.52 32.92 -60.96
CA HIS A 32 -13.34 31.84 -60.37
C HIS A 32 -13.28 30.51 -61.15
N GLY A 33 -13.34 30.55 -62.49
CA GLY A 33 -13.30 29.34 -63.32
C GLY A 33 -11.97 28.59 -63.24
N VAL A 34 -10.85 29.33 -63.19
CA VAL A 34 -9.50 28.75 -63.03
C VAL A 34 -9.35 28.16 -61.62
N CYS A 35 -9.86 28.87 -60.60
CA CYS A 35 -9.89 28.36 -59.23
C CYS A 35 -10.66 27.04 -59.14
N SER A 36 -11.85 26.95 -59.74
CA SER A 36 -12.66 25.72 -59.75
C SER A 36 -11.90 24.54 -60.33
N VAL A 37 -11.24 24.73 -61.49
CA VAL A 37 -10.46 23.67 -62.15
C VAL A 37 -9.30 23.21 -61.27
N ILE A 38 -8.59 24.13 -60.62
CA ILE A 38 -7.47 23.78 -59.73
C ILE A 38 -7.98 23.01 -58.51
N VAL A 39 -9.11 23.41 -57.93
CA VAL A 39 -9.72 22.71 -56.78
C VAL A 39 -10.22 21.33 -57.17
N ASP A 40 -10.79 21.17 -58.37
CA ASP A 40 -11.19 19.86 -58.90
C ASP A 40 -9.98 18.93 -59.07
N LEU A 41 -8.87 19.45 -59.59
CA LEU A 41 -7.62 18.69 -59.72
C LEU A 41 -7.02 18.34 -58.35
N LEU A 42 -7.04 19.25 -57.38
CA LEU A 42 -6.63 18.97 -56.00
C LEU A 42 -7.54 17.93 -55.33
N ARG A 43 -8.86 17.97 -55.58
CA ARG A 43 -9.79 16.95 -55.11
C ARG A 43 -9.40 15.58 -55.66
N ILE A 44 -9.17 15.48 -56.97
CA ILE A 44 -8.74 14.23 -57.62
C ILE A 44 -7.40 13.77 -57.05
N ALA A 45 -6.42 14.67 -56.92
CA ALA A 45 -5.12 14.36 -56.32
C ALA A 45 -5.27 13.79 -54.90
N SER A 46 -6.15 14.37 -54.09
CA SER A 46 -6.44 13.91 -52.72
C SER A 46 -7.09 12.52 -52.65
N MET A 47 -7.55 11.94 -53.77
CA MET A 47 -8.09 10.57 -53.76
C MET A 47 -7.00 9.51 -53.60
N VAL A 48 -5.75 9.81 -53.97
CA VAL A 48 -4.59 8.92 -53.88
C VAL A 48 -3.77 9.22 -52.62
N ARG A 49 -3.34 8.16 -51.90
CA ARG A 49 -2.71 8.29 -50.59
C ARG A 49 -1.33 8.94 -50.67
N GLU A 50 -0.52 8.59 -51.66
CA GLU A 50 0.82 9.11 -51.88
C GLU A 50 0.79 10.65 -52.07
N ASN A 51 -0.18 11.14 -52.86
CA ASN A 51 -0.41 12.57 -53.06
C ASN A 51 -0.85 13.25 -51.76
N ARG A 52 -1.70 12.60 -50.94
CA ARG A 52 -2.11 13.16 -49.64
C ARG A 52 -0.93 13.28 -48.68
N LEU A 53 -0.07 12.27 -48.61
CA LEU A 53 1.16 12.32 -47.81
C LEU A 53 2.10 13.43 -48.30
N ALA A 54 2.22 13.63 -49.62
CA ALA A 54 2.99 14.74 -50.17
C ALA A 54 2.39 16.11 -49.78
N LEU A 55 1.07 16.28 -49.88
CA LEU A 55 0.35 17.51 -49.48
C LEU A 55 0.44 17.82 -47.97
N LEU A 56 0.66 16.80 -47.13
CA LEU A 56 0.93 16.95 -45.70
C LEU A 56 2.37 17.40 -45.40
N SER A 57 3.25 17.44 -46.40
CA SER A 57 4.61 17.95 -46.20
C SER A 57 4.57 19.45 -45.84
N PRO A 58 5.29 19.87 -44.77
CA PRO A 58 5.40 21.29 -44.39
C PRO A 58 5.93 22.19 -45.51
N GLU A 59 6.69 21.63 -46.45
CA GLU A 59 7.31 22.37 -47.57
C GLU A 59 6.29 22.84 -48.62
N ILE A 60 5.18 22.11 -48.79
CA ILE A 60 4.16 22.43 -49.80
C ILE A 60 3.17 23.48 -49.26
N ASN A 61 3.00 23.56 -47.94
CA ASN A 61 2.12 24.53 -47.28
C ASN A 61 0.65 24.46 -47.76
N ALA A 62 0.17 23.26 -48.08
CA ALA A 62 -1.15 23.06 -48.69
C ALA A 62 -2.30 23.56 -47.80
N ILE A 63 -2.28 23.22 -46.50
CA ILE A 63 -3.36 23.56 -45.57
C ILE A 63 -3.48 25.08 -45.39
N PRO A 64 -2.39 25.84 -45.14
CA PRO A 64 -2.50 27.29 -45.04
C PRO A 64 -2.98 27.99 -46.32
N VAL A 65 -2.51 27.53 -47.49
CA VAL A 65 -2.98 28.07 -48.79
C VAL A 65 -4.48 27.84 -48.95
N ILE A 66 -4.94 26.60 -48.73
CA ILE A 66 -6.36 26.26 -48.87
C ILE A 66 -7.21 27.06 -47.88
N MET A 67 -6.82 27.12 -46.61
CA MET A 67 -7.57 27.87 -45.58
C MET A 67 -7.64 29.37 -45.90
N THR A 68 -6.57 29.95 -46.45
CA THR A 68 -6.54 31.36 -46.83
C THR A 68 -7.52 31.63 -47.97
N LYS A 69 -7.55 30.77 -48.98
CA LYS A 69 -8.51 30.90 -50.08
C LYS A 69 -9.95 30.68 -49.61
N VAL A 70 -10.19 29.75 -48.69
CA VAL A 70 -11.51 29.58 -48.08
C VAL A 70 -11.96 30.85 -47.37
N LEU A 71 -11.10 31.49 -46.57
CA LEU A 71 -11.44 32.74 -45.91
C LEU A 71 -11.81 33.83 -46.91
N LEU A 72 -11.00 34.05 -47.95
CA LEU A 72 -11.27 35.05 -48.99
C LEU A 72 -12.62 34.80 -49.68
N ILE A 73 -12.91 33.54 -50.03
CA ILE A 73 -14.18 33.14 -50.64
C ILE A 73 -15.37 33.43 -49.71
N LEU A 74 -15.25 33.14 -48.41
CA LEU A 74 -16.31 33.38 -47.43
C LEU A 74 -16.47 34.87 -47.08
N MET A 75 -15.42 35.66 -47.26
CA MET A 75 -15.46 37.12 -47.12
C MET A 75 -16.14 37.80 -48.32
N ASP A 76 -16.20 37.16 -49.49
CA ASP A 76 -16.94 37.68 -50.65
C ASP A 76 -18.46 37.68 -50.40
N ASP A 77 -19.17 38.67 -50.93
CA ASP A 77 -20.64 38.77 -50.85
C ASP A 77 -21.32 38.07 -52.04
N ILE A 78 -20.55 37.67 -53.04
CA ILE A 78 -21.05 37.00 -54.26
C ILE A 78 -21.22 35.50 -53.99
N LYS A 79 -22.47 35.06 -53.91
CA LYS A 79 -22.95 33.69 -53.58
C LYS A 79 -22.41 32.51 -54.44
N MET A 80 -21.48 32.72 -55.37
CA MET A 80 -21.19 31.76 -56.44
C MET A 80 -20.10 30.72 -56.13
N GLN A 81 -19.53 30.69 -54.92
CA GLN A 81 -18.35 29.85 -54.63
C GLN A 81 -18.49 28.88 -53.43
N GLY A 82 -19.68 28.76 -52.81
CA GLY A 82 -19.89 27.85 -51.67
C GLY A 82 -19.48 26.40 -51.95
N MET A 83 -19.72 25.89 -53.17
CA MET A 83 -19.30 24.54 -53.56
C MET A 83 -17.77 24.38 -53.66
N ILE A 84 -17.06 25.46 -53.98
CA ILE A 84 -15.60 25.46 -54.11
C ILE A 84 -14.96 25.48 -52.72
N SER A 85 -15.43 26.35 -51.82
CA SER A 85 -15.01 26.37 -50.41
C SER A 85 -15.33 25.05 -49.71
N ASP A 86 -16.50 24.46 -49.96
CA ASP A 86 -16.86 23.13 -49.47
C ASP A 86 -15.86 22.05 -49.89
N THR A 87 -15.49 22.06 -51.17
CA THR A 87 -14.57 21.08 -51.73
C THR A 87 -13.18 21.24 -51.10
N MET A 88 -12.71 22.49 -50.95
CA MET A 88 -11.48 22.83 -50.24
C MET A 88 -11.48 22.34 -48.79
N LEU A 89 -12.55 22.59 -48.04
CA LEU A 89 -12.71 22.16 -46.64
C LEU A 89 -12.73 20.63 -46.51
N ARG A 90 -13.37 19.94 -47.46
CA ARG A 90 -13.37 18.46 -47.53
C ARG A 90 -12.00 17.88 -47.82
N ILE A 91 -11.19 18.55 -48.66
CA ILE A 91 -9.80 18.15 -48.90
C ILE A 91 -9.02 18.23 -47.59
N ILE A 92 -9.16 19.32 -46.83
CA ILE A 92 -8.50 19.46 -45.51
C ILE A 92 -8.92 18.32 -44.57
N CYS A 93 -10.22 18.05 -44.46
CA CYS A 93 -10.72 16.96 -43.61
C CYS A 93 -10.08 15.61 -43.99
N ARG A 94 -9.97 15.33 -45.29
CA ARG A 94 -9.38 14.08 -45.80
C ARG A 94 -7.87 14.00 -45.60
N LEU A 95 -7.14 15.12 -45.67
CA LEU A 95 -5.72 15.15 -45.34
C LEU A 95 -5.49 14.82 -43.86
N TYR A 96 -6.35 15.34 -42.98
CA TYR A 96 -6.28 15.07 -41.55
C TYR A 96 -6.58 13.61 -41.16
N GLU A 97 -7.36 12.87 -41.96
CA GLU A 97 -7.56 11.42 -41.77
C GLU A 97 -6.23 10.64 -41.88
N ASP A 98 -5.32 11.06 -42.76
CA ASP A 98 -3.99 10.45 -42.87
C ASP A 98 -2.99 11.05 -41.87
N ALA A 99 -3.14 12.33 -41.50
CA ALA A 99 -2.31 12.94 -40.46
C ALA A 99 -2.55 12.32 -39.08
N ASP A 100 -3.77 11.84 -38.78
CA ASP A 100 -4.09 11.11 -37.55
C ASP A 100 -3.32 9.78 -37.41
N LEU A 101 -2.75 9.29 -38.50
CA LEU A 101 -1.90 8.09 -38.51
C LEU A 101 -0.42 8.38 -38.22
N PHE A 102 -0.01 9.66 -38.12
CA PHE A 102 1.35 10.04 -37.80
C PHE A 102 1.71 9.71 -36.36
N SER A 103 3.00 9.46 -36.09
CA SER A 103 3.50 9.44 -34.73
C SER A 103 3.41 10.85 -34.12
N ALA A 104 3.36 10.94 -32.78
CA ALA A 104 3.29 12.22 -32.07
C ALA A 104 4.35 13.26 -32.52
N PRO A 105 5.66 12.91 -32.67
CA PRO A 105 6.66 13.88 -33.12
C PRO A 105 6.49 14.28 -34.60
N GLU A 106 5.98 13.39 -35.46
CA GLU A 106 5.69 13.70 -36.86
C GLU A 106 4.48 14.65 -36.98
N PHE A 107 3.44 14.42 -36.18
CA PHE A 107 2.28 15.30 -36.12
C PHE A 107 2.63 16.68 -35.57
N GLU A 108 3.45 16.75 -34.53
CA GLU A 108 3.93 18.03 -33.98
C GLU A 108 4.77 18.81 -35.00
N LYS A 109 5.63 18.13 -35.79
CA LYS A 109 6.38 18.78 -36.86
C LYS A 109 5.45 19.28 -37.98
N PHE A 110 4.43 18.51 -38.30
CA PHE A 110 3.40 18.88 -39.29
C PHE A 110 2.57 20.10 -38.84
N SER A 111 2.14 20.17 -37.57
CA SER A 111 1.21 21.18 -37.06
C SER A 111 1.83 22.58 -36.80
N ARG A 112 3.11 22.79 -37.15
CA ARG A 112 3.89 24.01 -36.87
C ARG A 112 3.63 25.20 -37.81
N TYR A 113 2.69 25.10 -38.75
CA TYR A 113 2.35 26.24 -39.61
C TYR A 113 1.58 27.34 -38.85
N HIS A 114 1.83 28.59 -39.24
CA HIS A 114 1.23 29.79 -38.64
C HIS A 114 -0.19 30.00 -39.18
N LEU A 115 -1.19 29.56 -38.41
CA LEU A 115 -2.62 29.65 -38.79
C LEU A 115 -3.51 30.30 -37.73
N THR A 116 -2.95 30.73 -36.60
CA THR A 116 -3.72 31.23 -35.45
C THR A 116 -4.67 32.37 -35.83
N GLU A 117 -4.17 33.43 -36.45
CA GLU A 117 -4.98 34.59 -36.87
C GLU A 117 -6.06 34.22 -37.91
N LEU A 118 -5.73 33.32 -38.84
CA LEU A 118 -6.63 32.88 -39.89
C LEU A 118 -7.80 32.06 -39.34
N VAL A 119 -7.53 31.20 -38.35
CA VAL A 119 -8.56 30.43 -37.65
C VAL A 119 -9.54 31.35 -36.95
N ILE A 120 -9.04 32.35 -36.21
CA ILE A 120 -9.89 33.34 -35.54
C ILE A 120 -10.70 34.15 -36.57
N SER A 121 -10.06 34.58 -37.66
CA SER A 121 -10.74 35.32 -38.74
C SER A 121 -11.86 34.51 -39.40
N LEU A 122 -11.65 33.21 -39.63
CA LEU A 122 -12.70 32.31 -40.16
C LEU A 122 -13.87 32.16 -39.20
N MET A 123 -13.59 32.02 -37.90
CA MET A 123 -14.61 31.96 -36.86
C MET A 123 -15.41 33.27 -36.78
N ASP A 124 -14.73 34.41 -36.94
CA ASP A 124 -15.37 35.73 -37.02
C ASP A 124 -16.25 35.90 -38.26
N VAL A 125 -15.83 35.38 -39.42
CA VAL A 125 -16.65 35.41 -40.64
C VAL A 125 -17.90 34.54 -40.48
N VAL A 126 -17.77 33.30 -39.98
CA VAL A 126 -18.91 32.42 -39.69
C VAL A 126 -19.89 33.08 -38.71
N ARG A 127 -19.36 33.77 -37.69
CA ARG A 127 -20.16 34.47 -36.70
C ARG A 127 -20.88 35.70 -37.28
N SER A 128 -20.17 36.57 -37.97
CA SER A 128 -20.68 37.86 -38.49
C SER A 128 -21.61 37.68 -39.69
N LYS A 129 -21.37 36.67 -40.54
CA LYS A 129 -22.12 36.38 -41.76
C LYS A 129 -23.07 35.17 -41.65
N ARG A 130 -23.52 34.82 -40.44
CA ARG A 130 -24.36 33.64 -40.15
C ARG A 130 -25.66 33.52 -40.98
N LYS A 131 -26.16 34.60 -41.57
CA LYS A 131 -27.36 34.59 -42.44
C LYS A 131 -27.05 34.35 -43.93
N SER A 132 -25.81 34.48 -44.37
CA SER A 132 -25.41 34.33 -45.78
C SER A 132 -24.62 33.06 -46.08
N ILE A 133 -24.09 32.40 -45.05
CA ILE A 133 -23.41 31.10 -45.15
C ILE A 133 -24.45 30.00 -44.87
N ASP A 134 -24.52 28.98 -45.72
CA ASP A 134 -25.39 27.84 -45.49
C ASP A 134 -24.86 26.95 -44.36
N GLU A 135 -25.77 26.25 -43.69
CA GLU A 135 -25.48 25.42 -42.51
C GLU A 135 -24.41 24.36 -42.77
N ARG A 136 -24.35 23.82 -44.00
CA ARG A 136 -23.36 22.82 -44.40
C ARG A 136 -21.97 23.43 -44.54
N THR A 137 -21.85 24.60 -45.18
CA THR A 137 -20.57 25.33 -45.24
C THR A 137 -20.11 25.72 -43.84
N GLU A 138 -21.01 26.20 -42.97
CA GLU A 138 -20.70 26.50 -41.56
C GLU A 138 -20.16 25.26 -40.83
N GLU A 139 -20.80 24.10 -41.01
CA GLU A 139 -20.34 22.84 -40.41
C GLU A 139 -18.93 22.46 -40.88
N LEU A 140 -18.67 22.58 -42.19
CA LEU A 140 -17.37 22.25 -42.77
C LEU A 140 -16.27 23.20 -42.31
N VAL A 141 -16.55 24.49 -42.17
CA VAL A 141 -15.59 25.46 -41.62
C VAL A 141 -15.26 25.12 -40.18
N MET A 142 -16.27 24.85 -39.35
CA MET A 142 -16.05 24.50 -37.94
C MET A 142 -15.29 23.18 -37.79
N ARG A 143 -15.57 22.19 -38.64
CA ARG A 143 -14.82 20.93 -38.67
C ARG A 143 -13.36 21.15 -39.07
N ALA A 144 -13.11 21.94 -40.11
CA ALA A 144 -11.74 22.26 -40.52
C ALA A 144 -10.99 23.04 -39.44
N VAL A 145 -11.64 24.03 -38.79
CA VAL A 145 -11.08 24.78 -37.66
C VAL A 145 -10.71 23.87 -36.50
N ALA A 146 -11.59 22.92 -36.12
CA ALA A 146 -11.31 21.97 -35.06
C ALA A 146 -10.09 21.10 -35.41
N LEU A 147 -10.05 20.55 -36.62
CA LEU A 147 -8.94 19.72 -37.10
C LEU A 147 -7.63 20.50 -37.14
N VAL A 148 -7.62 21.71 -37.70
CA VAL A 148 -6.37 22.48 -37.78
C VAL A 148 -5.86 22.87 -36.42
N THR A 149 -6.73 23.11 -35.45
CA THR A 149 -6.34 23.48 -34.08
C THR A 149 -5.69 22.30 -33.32
N MET A 150 -5.87 21.06 -33.78
CA MET A 150 -5.24 19.88 -33.16
C MET A 150 -3.71 19.93 -33.26
N GLY A 151 -3.02 19.54 -32.18
CA GLY A 151 -1.56 19.44 -32.14
C GLY A 151 -0.80 20.77 -32.10
N ASN A 152 -1.48 21.91 -31.93
CA ASN A 152 -0.81 23.21 -31.78
C ASN A 152 -1.39 23.97 -30.59
N LYS A 153 -0.60 24.07 -29.52
CA LYS A 153 -1.01 24.66 -28.24
C LYS A 153 -1.43 26.12 -28.37
N GLU A 154 -0.67 26.92 -29.11
CA GLU A 154 -0.96 28.35 -29.34
C GLU A 154 -2.34 28.55 -29.99
N ARG A 155 -2.67 27.71 -30.99
CA ARG A 155 -3.98 27.76 -31.65
C ARG A 155 -5.12 27.31 -30.75
N ILE A 156 -4.90 26.31 -29.90
CA ILE A 156 -5.88 25.88 -28.90
C ILE A 156 -6.14 27.02 -27.92
N ASP A 157 -5.08 27.63 -27.39
CA ASP A 157 -5.19 28.70 -26.41
C ASP A 157 -5.90 29.93 -27.02
N ALA A 158 -5.59 30.29 -28.27
CA ALA A 158 -6.26 31.39 -28.97
C ALA A 158 -7.75 31.12 -29.23
N VAL A 159 -8.12 29.90 -29.61
CA VAL A 159 -9.53 29.52 -29.80
C VAL A 159 -10.27 29.52 -28.46
N LEU A 160 -9.64 29.05 -27.39
CA LEU A 160 -10.20 29.09 -26.04
C LEU A 160 -10.38 30.53 -25.55
N GLU A 161 -9.39 31.40 -25.71
CA GLU A 161 -9.48 32.82 -25.38
C GLU A 161 -10.59 33.53 -26.18
N TYR A 162 -10.70 33.22 -27.47
CA TYR A 162 -11.80 33.71 -28.31
C TYR A 162 -13.16 33.30 -27.76
N PHE A 163 -13.31 32.11 -27.18
CA PHE A 163 -14.57 31.66 -26.59
C PHE A 163 -14.79 32.14 -25.14
N ASP A 164 -13.74 32.34 -24.35
CA ASP A 164 -13.81 32.87 -22.98
C ASP A 164 -14.34 34.32 -22.94
N THR A 165 -14.15 35.08 -24.03
CA THR A 165 -14.76 36.41 -24.16
C THR A 165 -16.30 36.40 -24.29
N PHE A 166 -16.94 35.22 -24.40
CA PHE A 166 -18.40 35.07 -24.54
C PHE A 166 -18.97 34.02 -23.56
N THR A 167 -19.45 34.49 -22.40
CA THR A 167 -20.06 33.69 -21.31
C THR A 167 -21.25 32.84 -21.74
N ASP A 168 -21.50 31.73 -21.01
CA ASP A 168 -22.58 30.71 -20.98
C ASP A 168 -23.44 30.41 -22.24
N PHE A 169 -23.87 31.42 -22.98
CA PHE A 169 -24.57 31.32 -24.27
C PHE A 169 -23.80 30.49 -25.30
N SER A 170 -22.47 30.50 -25.26
CA SER A 170 -21.61 29.73 -26.17
C SER A 170 -21.73 28.21 -25.95
N ARG A 171 -21.82 27.73 -24.70
CA ARG A 171 -21.86 26.29 -24.36
C ARG A 171 -23.19 25.64 -24.76
N GLU A 172 -24.31 26.36 -24.60
CA GLU A 172 -25.60 25.94 -25.13
C GLU A 172 -25.64 26.01 -26.66
N ALA A 173 -24.96 26.99 -27.29
CA ALA A 173 -24.82 27.02 -28.74
C ALA A 173 -24.00 25.83 -29.27
N PHE A 174 -22.95 25.40 -28.56
CA PHE A 174 -22.19 24.18 -28.88
C PHE A 174 -23.06 22.92 -28.79
N PHE A 175 -23.92 22.84 -27.78
CA PHE A 175 -24.92 21.78 -27.64
C PHE A 175 -25.89 21.78 -28.81
N ASN A 176 -26.56 22.91 -29.08
CA ASN A 176 -27.57 23.06 -30.13
C ASN A 176 -27.01 22.84 -31.54
N ARG A 177 -25.72 23.11 -31.77
CA ARG A 177 -25.03 22.86 -33.04
C ARG A 177 -24.40 21.46 -33.14
N GLY A 178 -24.66 20.58 -32.19
CA GLY A 178 -24.25 19.16 -32.26
C GLY A 178 -22.77 18.89 -31.99
N PHE A 179 -21.99 19.83 -31.47
CA PHE A 179 -20.57 19.59 -31.18
C PHE A 179 -20.38 18.64 -29.99
N THR A 180 -21.19 18.82 -28.95
CA THR A 180 -21.22 17.91 -27.78
C THR A 180 -21.60 16.50 -28.22
N HIS A 181 -22.60 16.37 -29.10
CA HIS A 181 -23.00 15.09 -29.70
C HIS A 181 -21.85 14.44 -30.46
N ARG A 182 -21.15 15.17 -31.32
CA ARG A 182 -20.00 14.63 -32.08
C ARG A 182 -18.84 14.17 -31.18
N ALA A 183 -18.57 14.87 -30.08
CA ALA A 183 -17.55 14.47 -29.12
C ALA A 183 -17.95 13.18 -28.36
N VAL A 184 -19.22 13.08 -27.97
CA VAL A 184 -19.80 11.88 -27.37
C VAL A 184 -19.81 10.70 -28.36
N ASP A 185 -20.16 10.93 -29.61
CA ASP A 185 -20.15 9.93 -30.68
C ASP A 185 -18.73 9.46 -30.97
N TYR A 186 -17.74 10.37 -30.95
CA TYR A 186 -16.34 9.99 -31.10
C TYR A 186 -15.92 9.01 -30.00
N LEU A 187 -16.23 9.29 -28.74
CA LEU A 187 -15.93 8.36 -27.64
C LEU A 187 -16.68 7.03 -27.82
N SER A 188 -17.96 7.08 -28.16
CA SER A 188 -18.81 5.89 -28.30
C SER A 188 -18.41 4.99 -29.47
N ASN A 189 -17.98 5.58 -30.60
CA ASN A 189 -17.60 4.84 -31.81
C ASN A 189 -16.16 4.30 -31.75
N ASN A 190 -15.28 4.93 -30.98
CA ASN A 190 -13.87 4.54 -30.90
C ASN A 190 -13.55 3.71 -29.65
N CYS A 191 -14.39 3.75 -28.61
CA CYS A 191 -14.20 2.95 -27.41
C CYS A 191 -14.59 1.49 -27.67
N PRO A 192 -13.73 0.51 -27.33
CA PRO A 192 -14.05 -0.91 -27.50
C PRO A 192 -15.32 -1.32 -26.73
N SER A 193 -16.16 -2.16 -27.34
CA SER A 193 -17.41 -2.65 -26.71
C SER A 193 -17.17 -3.44 -25.39
N VAL A 194 -15.93 -3.88 -25.16
CA VAL A 194 -15.49 -4.68 -24.01
C VAL A 194 -15.30 -3.85 -22.72
N VAL A 195 -15.40 -2.52 -22.78
CA VAL A 195 -15.19 -1.63 -21.61
C VAL A 195 -16.16 -1.89 -20.43
N HIS A 196 -17.24 -2.63 -20.64
CA HIS A 196 -18.10 -3.10 -19.54
C HIS A 196 -17.48 -4.19 -18.66
N GLN A 197 -16.31 -4.74 -19.00
CA GLN A 197 -15.57 -5.71 -18.21
C GLN A 197 -14.16 -5.17 -17.93
N LEU A 198 -13.79 -5.11 -16.64
CA LEU A 198 -12.61 -4.44 -16.05
C LEU A 198 -11.22 -4.96 -16.48
N SER A 199 -11.03 -5.34 -17.73
CA SER A 199 -9.73 -5.73 -18.30
C SER A 199 -9.14 -4.58 -19.13
N SER A 200 -8.34 -3.74 -18.48
CA SER A 200 -7.49 -2.72 -19.11
C SER A 200 -6.33 -3.28 -19.94
N SER A 201 -6.34 -4.59 -20.24
CA SER A 201 -5.24 -5.31 -20.89
C SER A 201 -5.59 -5.85 -22.29
N SER A 202 -6.65 -5.35 -22.92
CA SER A 202 -6.99 -5.73 -24.30
C SER A 202 -6.19 -4.89 -25.30
N SER A 203 -5.70 -5.53 -26.38
CA SER A 203 -4.99 -4.84 -27.47
C SER A 203 -5.83 -3.73 -28.13
N GLU A 204 -7.15 -3.83 -28.04
CA GLU A 204 -8.11 -2.85 -28.54
C GLU A 204 -8.18 -1.58 -27.67
N MET A 205 -8.09 -1.72 -26.34
CA MET A 205 -8.05 -0.57 -25.42
C MET A 205 -6.76 0.23 -25.59
N GLU A 206 -5.63 -0.45 -25.78
CA GLU A 206 -4.34 0.17 -26.10
C GLU A 206 -4.37 0.96 -27.42
N ALA A 207 -5.05 0.43 -28.44
CA ALA A 207 -5.24 1.14 -29.71
C ALA A 207 -6.11 2.40 -29.55
N PHE A 208 -7.15 2.34 -28.71
CA PHE A 208 -7.98 3.49 -28.38
C PHE A 208 -7.21 4.57 -27.62
N LEU A 209 -6.44 4.19 -26.59
CA LEU A 209 -5.65 5.12 -25.76
C LEU A 209 -4.55 5.86 -26.53
N ARG A 210 -4.06 5.28 -27.64
CA ARG A 210 -3.03 5.90 -28.49
C ARG A 210 -3.58 6.93 -29.47
N LYS A 211 -4.90 7.00 -29.68
CA LYS A 211 -5.51 7.91 -30.66
C LYS A 211 -5.16 9.37 -30.35
N PRO A 212 -4.57 10.12 -31.31
CA PRO A 212 -4.12 11.49 -31.11
C PRO A 212 -5.25 12.46 -30.74
N ALA A 213 -6.50 12.18 -31.14
CA ALA A 213 -7.64 13.06 -30.86
C ALA A 213 -8.25 12.87 -29.45
N LEU A 214 -7.87 11.81 -28.72
CA LEU A 214 -8.57 11.42 -27.49
C LEU A 214 -8.43 12.44 -26.35
N ASP A 215 -7.23 12.96 -26.13
CA ASP A 215 -6.93 13.99 -25.13
C ASP A 215 -7.65 15.31 -25.43
N TYR A 216 -7.69 15.70 -26.70
CA TYR A 216 -8.42 16.89 -27.14
C TYR A 216 -9.93 16.74 -26.96
N VAL A 217 -10.49 15.57 -27.25
CA VAL A 217 -11.92 15.31 -27.06
C VAL A 217 -12.29 15.35 -25.57
N VAL A 218 -11.50 14.71 -24.69
CA VAL A 218 -11.77 14.74 -23.24
C VAL A 218 -11.58 16.15 -22.68
N LYS A 219 -10.56 16.89 -23.13
CA LYS A 219 -10.35 18.30 -22.75
C LYS A 219 -11.54 19.17 -23.20
N PHE A 220 -11.97 19.03 -24.45
CA PHE A 220 -13.14 19.73 -24.98
C PHE A 220 -14.40 19.43 -24.16
N LEU A 221 -14.66 18.16 -23.82
CA LEU A 221 -15.80 17.78 -22.99
C LEU A 221 -15.74 18.41 -21.59
N ASN A 222 -14.56 18.46 -20.96
CA ASN A 222 -14.35 19.10 -19.66
C ASN A 222 -14.65 20.61 -19.71
N ASP A 223 -14.28 21.29 -20.80
CA ASP A 223 -14.49 22.73 -20.96
C ASP A 223 -15.96 23.09 -21.29
N ILE A 224 -16.63 22.32 -22.15
CA ILE A 224 -18.04 22.58 -22.51
C ILE A 224 -19.03 22.12 -21.44
N CYS A 225 -18.65 21.14 -20.61
CA CYS A 225 -19.46 20.70 -19.47
C CYS A 225 -19.35 21.66 -18.29
N ARG A 226 -18.38 22.58 -18.26
CA ARG A 226 -18.26 23.57 -17.20
C ARG A 226 -19.48 24.49 -17.18
N SER A 227 -20.25 24.42 -16.09
CA SER A 227 -21.44 25.24 -15.86
C SER A 227 -22.55 25.14 -16.93
N CYS A 228 -22.63 24.04 -17.69
CA CYS A 228 -23.69 23.81 -18.68
C CYS A 228 -24.40 22.47 -18.47
N GLU A 229 -25.61 22.51 -17.90
CA GLU A 229 -26.38 21.31 -17.54
C GLU A 229 -26.74 20.44 -18.75
N LEU A 230 -27.09 21.03 -19.90
CA LEU A 230 -27.41 20.29 -21.14
C LEU A 230 -26.26 19.38 -21.59
N ASN A 231 -25.03 19.91 -21.57
CA ASN A 231 -23.83 19.15 -21.93
C ASN A 231 -23.52 18.06 -20.89
N GLN A 232 -23.64 18.39 -19.60
CA GLN A 232 -23.40 17.45 -18.50
C GLN A 232 -24.36 16.26 -18.55
N VAL A 233 -25.65 16.50 -18.78
CA VAL A 233 -26.66 15.44 -18.92
C VAL A 233 -26.37 14.55 -20.12
N LEU A 234 -26.04 15.12 -21.28
CA LEU A 234 -25.73 14.35 -22.49
C LEU A 234 -24.51 13.44 -22.31
N VAL A 235 -23.44 13.95 -21.68
CA VAL A 235 -22.23 13.16 -21.37
C VAL A 235 -22.56 12.06 -20.36
N ALA A 236 -23.34 12.38 -19.31
CA ALA A 236 -23.74 11.41 -18.29
C ALA A 236 -24.61 10.28 -18.85
N ASP A 237 -25.43 10.56 -19.87
CA ASP A 237 -26.33 9.57 -20.49
C ASP A 237 -25.63 8.65 -21.49
N ASN A 238 -24.63 9.16 -22.21
CA ASN A 238 -24.11 8.45 -23.39
C ASN A 238 -22.69 7.92 -23.23
N CYS A 239 -21.81 8.59 -22.47
CA CYS A 239 -20.39 8.21 -22.39
C CYS A 239 -19.81 8.15 -20.96
N LEU A 240 -20.65 8.19 -19.92
CA LEU A 240 -20.22 8.16 -18.52
C LEU A 240 -19.33 6.96 -18.14
N SER A 241 -19.65 5.77 -18.65
CA SER A 241 -18.85 4.56 -18.42
C SER A 241 -17.47 4.64 -19.09
N ILE A 242 -17.39 5.28 -20.26
CA ILE A 242 -16.16 5.48 -21.01
C ILE A 242 -15.26 6.46 -20.26
N VAL A 243 -15.81 7.60 -19.83
CA VAL A 243 -15.08 8.60 -19.03
C VAL A 243 -14.57 8.00 -17.71
N HIS A 244 -15.39 7.22 -17.02
CA HIS A 244 -14.96 6.54 -15.79
C HIS A 244 -13.85 5.50 -16.05
N THR A 245 -13.86 4.83 -17.20
CA THR A 245 -12.79 3.88 -17.56
C THR A 245 -11.48 4.61 -17.82
N LEU A 246 -11.53 5.77 -18.47
CA LEU A 246 -10.38 6.63 -18.67
C LEU A 246 -9.85 7.20 -17.33
N GLU A 247 -10.73 7.55 -16.39
CA GLU A 247 -10.37 7.95 -15.02
C GLU A 247 -9.57 6.86 -14.28
N LEU A 248 -9.91 5.59 -14.51
CA LEU A 248 -9.26 4.43 -13.87
C LEU A 248 -7.98 3.96 -14.58
N THR A 249 -7.65 4.54 -15.72
CA THR A 249 -6.45 4.19 -16.49
C THR A 249 -5.23 4.82 -15.82
N PRO A 250 -4.14 4.07 -15.56
CA PRO A 250 -2.95 4.60 -14.88
C PRO A 250 -2.38 5.81 -15.64
N ASN A 251 -1.70 6.72 -14.91
CA ASN A 251 -1.21 7.98 -15.47
C ASN A 251 -0.21 7.75 -16.61
N ASN A 252 -0.70 7.93 -17.83
CA ASN A 252 0.11 8.00 -19.05
C ASN A 252 0.69 9.42 -19.20
N GLU A 253 1.76 9.59 -19.98
CA GLU A 253 2.41 10.88 -20.27
C GLU A 253 1.44 12.00 -20.72
N ARG A 254 0.24 11.63 -21.21
CA ARG A 254 -0.79 12.53 -21.74
C ARG A 254 -1.85 13.00 -20.71
N ASN A 255 -1.71 12.70 -19.41
CA ASN A 255 -2.61 13.17 -18.33
C ASN A 255 -4.12 12.86 -18.50
N LEU A 256 -4.47 11.85 -19.30
CA LEU A 256 -5.87 11.46 -19.60
C LEU A 256 -6.69 11.11 -18.35
N GLY A 257 -6.07 10.45 -17.37
CA GLY A 257 -6.71 10.11 -16.09
C GLY A 257 -7.14 11.35 -15.32
N ASN A 258 -6.28 12.37 -15.26
CA ASN A 258 -6.57 13.64 -14.58
C ASN A 258 -7.67 14.43 -15.28
N LEU A 259 -7.65 14.52 -16.62
CA LEU A 259 -8.70 15.19 -17.40
C LEU A 259 -10.06 14.50 -17.23
N SER A 260 -10.07 13.17 -17.20
CA SER A 260 -11.29 12.37 -17.00
C SER A 260 -11.80 12.49 -15.56
N HIS A 261 -10.89 12.55 -14.58
CA HIS A 261 -11.25 12.79 -13.19
C HIS A 261 -11.91 14.16 -12.99
N GLN A 262 -11.34 15.21 -13.59
CA GLN A 262 -11.92 16.56 -13.54
C GLN A 262 -13.33 16.59 -14.13
N LEU A 263 -13.54 15.97 -15.30
CA LEU A 263 -14.88 15.85 -15.90
C LEU A 263 -15.85 15.08 -14.98
N MET A 264 -15.39 13.99 -14.35
CA MET A 264 -16.21 13.22 -13.39
C MET A 264 -16.57 14.03 -12.13
N VAL A 265 -15.68 14.92 -11.66
CA VAL A 265 -15.96 15.84 -10.55
C VAL A 265 -17.04 16.84 -10.96
N GLN A 266 -16.91 17.48 -12.12
CA GLN A 266 -17.93 18.41 -12.64
C GLN A 266 -19.32 17.75 -12.76
N LEU A 267 -19.37 16.52 -13.29
CA LEU A 267 -20.63 15.76 -13.38
C LEU A 267 -21.19 15.35 -12.02
N SER A 268 -20.35 15.25 -10.98
CA SER A 268 -20.78 14.90 -9.62
C SER A 268 -21.33 16.07 -8.83
N GLU A 269 -20.97 17.31 -9.19
CA GLU A 269 -21.44 18.53 -8.55
C GLU A 269 -22.84 18.95 -9.02
N ASN A 270 -23.27 18.51 -10.21
CA ASN A 270 -24.63 18.76 -10.71
C ASN A 270 -25.65 17.76 -10.13
N THR A 271 -26.75 18.28 -9.59
CA THR A 271 -27.86 17.52 -9.01
C THR A 271 -28.48 16.52 -10.00
N ALA A 272 -28.57 16.84 -11.30
CA ALA A 272 -29.16 15.99 -12.33
C ALA A 272 -28.30 14.77 -12.70
N THR A 273 -26.97 14.88 -12.58
CA THR A 273 -26.02 13.84 -13.04
C THR A 273 -25.29 13.12 -11.90
N SER A 274 -25.23 13.72 -10.71
CA SER A 274 -24.56 13.19 -9.52
C SER A 274 -24.95 11.74 -9.19
N HIS A 275 -26.25 11.43 -9.25
CA HIS A 275 -26.77 10.11 -8.93
C HIS A 275 -26.30 9.02 -9.92
N LYS A 276 -26.09 9.39 -11.19
CA LYS A 276 -25.57 8.49 -12.23
C LYS A 276 -24.07 8.24 -12.02
N VAL A 277 -23.31 9.29 -11.68
CA VAL A 277 -21.89 9.19 -11.33
C VAL A 277 -21.68 8.29 -10.12
N ALA A 278 -22.46 8.50 -9.05
CA ALA A 278 -22.42 7.68 -7.85
C ALA A 278 -22.76 6.21 -8.15
N ALA A 279 -23.79 5.96 -8.97
CA ALA A 279 -24.17 4.62 -9.38
C ALA A 279 -23.05 3.91 -10.18
N VAL A 280 -22.37 4.61 -11.09
CA VAL A 280 -21.25 4.03 -11.87
C VAL A 280 -20.05 3.73 -10.97
N ARG A 281 -19.65 4.64 -10.07
CA ARG A 281 -18.55 4.41 -9.12
C ARG A 281 -18.85 3.27 -8.16
N GLU A 282 -20.09 3.14 -7.67
CA GLU A 282 -20.50 2.04 -6.80
C GLU A 282 -20.53 0.70 -7.55
N ARG A 283 -21.02 0.67 -8.80
CA ARG A 283 -20.93 -0.54 -9.65
C ARG A 283 -19.48 -0.97 -9.85
N THR A 284 -18.56 -0.03 -10.12
CA THR A 284 -17.13 -0.33 -10.20
C THR A 284 -16.57 -0.83 -8.87
N ARG A 285 -16.97 -0.24 -7.73
CA ARG A 285 -16.56 -0.70 -6.40
C ARG A 285 -17.02 -2.13 -6.13
N GLN A 286 -18.27 -2.45 -6.46
CA GLN A 286 -18.85 -3.78 -6.32
C GLN A 286 -18.24 -4.80 -7.29
N ALA A 287 -17.97 -4.40 -8.54
CA ALA A 287 -17.31 -5.25 -9.52
C ALA A 287 -15.84 -5.50 -9.16
N LYS A 288 -15.07 -4.47 -8.75
CA LYS A 288 -13.72 -4.64 -8.18
C LYS A 288 -13.74 -5.48 -6.92
N LYS A 289 -14.75 -5.34 -6.04
CA LYS A 289 -14.93 -6.22 -4.88
C LYS A 289 -15.21 -7.66 -5.31
N THR A 290 -16.02 -7.88 -6.33
CA THR A 290 -16.37 -9.22 -6.82
C THR A 290 -15.20 -9.89 -7.54
N ILE A 291 -14.47 -9.15 -8.39
CA ILE A 291 -13.24 -9.61 -9.04
C ILE A 291 -12.14 -9.80 -8.01
N ALA A 292 -11.97 -8.91 -7.04
CA ALA A 292 -11.04 -9.13 -5.94
C ALA A 292 -11.45 -10.35 -5.11
N THR A 293 -12.75 -10.60 -4.88
CA THR A 293 -13.23 -11.79 -4.17
C THR A 293 -13.04 -13.06 -5.01
N ALA A 294 -13.23 -13.00 -6.33
CA ALA A 294 -13.06 -14.11 -7.26
C ALA A 294 -11.57 -14.42 -7.53
N SER A 295 -10.75 -13.41 -7.78
CA SER A 295 -9.28 -13.52 -7.87
C SER A 295 -8.69 -13.92 -6.53
N ARG A 296 -9.21 -13.43 -5.40
CA ARG A 296 -8.84 -13.92 -4.06
C ARG A 296 -9.31 -15.36 -3.89
N LYS A 297 -10.48 -15.79 -4.36
CA LYS A 297 -10.91 -17.19 -4.32
C LYS A 297 -10.04 -18.09 -5.21
N VAL A 298 -9.66 -17.63 -6.41
CA VAL A 298 -8.78 -18.35 -7.35
C VAL A 298 -7.33 -18.38 -6.86
N GLN A 299 -6.82 -17.28 -6.29
CA GLN A 299 -5.51 -17.22 -5.65
C GLN A 299 -5.50 -18.05 -4.36
N LEU A 300 -6.52 -17.97 -3.51
CA LEU A 300 -6.69 -18.81 -2.33
C LEU A 300 -6.73 -20.29 -2.73
N THR A 301 -7.42 -20.65 -3.83
CA THR A 301 -7.44 -22.03 -4.34
C THR A 301 -6.08 -22.46 -4.93
N LYS A 302 -5.35 -21.57 -5.60
CA LYS A 302 -3.96 -21.81 -6.06
C LYS A 302 -2.93 -21.83 -4.93
N LEU A 303 -3.21 -21.15 -3.82
CA LEU A 303 -2.43 -21.08 -2.57
C LEU A 303 -2.88 -22.13 -1.54
N GLY A 304 -3.77 -23.06 -1.91
CA GLY A 304 -4.22 -24.15 -1.04
C GLY A 304 -5.25 -23.79 0.03
N MET A 305 -5.68 -22.55 0.17
CA MET A 305 -6.55 -22.08 1.25
C MET A 305 -8.04 -22.09 0.88
N ARG A 306 -8.93 -22.40 1.83
CA ARG A 306 -10.40 -22.37 1.64
C ARG A 306 -11.07 -21.36 2.58
N MET A 307 -12.09 -20.68 2.08
CA MET A 307 -12.95 -19.84 2.91
C MET A 307 -14.03 -20.68 3.60
N SER A 308 -14.17 -20.52 4.92
CA SER A 308 -15.34 -21.01 5.66
C SER A 308 -16.55 -20.11 5.40
N LYS A 309 -17.75 -20.63 5.69
CA LYS A 309 -19.04 -19.93 5.49
C LYS A 309 -19.17 -18.64 6.31
N ASP A 310 -18.34 -18.46 7.33
CA ASP A 310 -18.35 -17.32 8.25
C ASP A 310 -17.35 -16.20 7.87
N GLY A 311 -16.72 -16.26 6.69
CA GLY A 311 -15.84 -15.19 6.20
C GLY A 311 -14.43 -15.18 6.80
N ILE A 312 -14.11 -16.14 7.67
CA ILE A 312 -12.76 -16.39 8.18
C ILE A 312 -11.98 -17.17 7.11
N VAL A 313 -10.81 -16.65 6.74
CA VAL A 313 -9.86 -17.31 5.83
C VAL A 313 -9.09 -18.34 6.66
N GLN A 314 -9.41 -19.62 6.47
CA GLN A 314 -8.60 -20.70 7.03
C GLN A 314 -7.53 -21.08 6.00
N ILE A 315 -6.27 -21.04 6.43
CA ILE A 315 -5.18 -21.68 5.72
C ILE A 315 -5.52 -23.17 5.69
N ALA A 316 -5.72 -23.76 4.51
CA ALA A 316 -5.61 -25.19 4.45
C ALA A 316 -4.11 -25.47 4.41
N SER A 317 -3.56 -25.82 5.58
CA SER A 317 -2.46 -26.77 5.62
C SER A 317 -2.91 -27.99 4.78
N SER A 318 -2.01 -28.55 3.98
CA SER A 318 -2.23 -29.56 2.92
C SER A 318 -2.37 -29.05 1.48
N VAL A 319 -1.28 -28.49 0.95
CA VAL A 319 -0.89 -28.75 -0.45
C VAL A 319 0.55 -29.26 -0.50
N TYR A 320 0.77 -30.41 0.12
CA TYR A 320 1.74 -31.37 -0.39
C TYR A 320 0.98 -32.66 -0.68
N LEU A 321 0.90 -33.00 -1.97
CA LEU A 321 0.54 -34.34 -2.39
C LEU A 321 1.62 -35.31 -1.87
N ASN A 322 1.19 -36.30 -1.08
CA ASN A 322 1.77 -37.64 -0.98
C ASN A 322 3.30 -37.74 -0.78
N VAL A 323 3.86 -37.02 0.20
CA VAL A 323 5.08 -37.43 0.90
C VAL A 323 4.93 -36.97 2.36
N ASP A 324 5.12 -37.87 3.32
CA ASP A 324 5.13 -37.57 4.76
C ASP A 324 6.29 -36.60 5.09
N LEU A 325 6.01 -35.29 5.09
CA LEU A 325 6.92 -34.24 5.59
C LEU A 325 6.18 -33.42 6.66
N PRO A 326 6.84 -33.01 7.77
CA PRO A 326 6.21 -32.23 8.84
C PRO A 326 5.72 -30.85 8.36
N ASP A 327 4.61 -30.38 8.94
CA ASP A 327 3.87 -29.18 8.55
C ASP A 327 4.61 -27.88 9.00
N GLU A 328 5.70 -27.50 8.33
CA GLU A 328 6.57 -26.35 8.69
C GLU A 328 6.11 -24.97 8.17
N GLY A 329 4.83 -24.79 7.84
CA GLY A 329 4.33 -23.55 7.19
C GLY A 329 4.67 -22.23 7.92
N HIS A 330 4.98 -22.29 9.22
CA HIS A 330 5.33 -21.14 10.06
C HIS A 330 6.83 -20.78 10.06
N PHE A 331 7.70 -21.63 9.52
CA PHE A 331 9.16 -21.41 9.45
C PHE A 331 9.67 -21.08 8.05
N ALA A 332 8.74 -20.88 7.11
CA ALA A 332 9.07 -20.45 5.76
C ALA A 332 9.31 -18.94 5.70
N CYS A 333 10.30 -18.52 4.92
CA CYS A 333 10.50 -17.12 4.61
C CYS A 333 9.25 -16.55 3.92
N VAL A 334 8.73 -15.43 4.42
CA VAL A 334 7.52 -14.78 3.87
C VAL A 334 7.66 -14.30 2.42
N ILE A 335 8.88 -14.27 1.87
CA ILE A 335 9.16 -13.86 0.49
C ILE A 335 9.32 -15.07 -0.44
N CYS A 336 10.29 -15.96 -0.18
CA CYS A 336 10.56 -17.11 -1.07
C CYS A 336 9.81 -18.40 -0.71
N GLN A 337 9.17 -18.46 0.47
CA GLN A 337 8.45 -19.63 0.99
C GLN A 337 9.33 -20.86 1.26
N GLU A 338 10.66 -20.68 1.32
CA GLU A 338 11.61 -21.70 1.72
C GLU A 338 11.92 -21.57 3.23
N GLY A 339 12.04 -22.70 3.93
CA GLY A 339 12.40 -22.78 5.34
C GLY A 339 13.68 -23.59 5.56
N PHE A 340 13.95 -23.94 6.83
CA PHE A 340 15.20 -24.62 7.19
C PHE A 340 15.38 -26.01 6.57
N HIS A 341 14.32 -26.72 6.18
CA HIS A 341 14.45 -28.01 5.50
C HIS A 341 15.10 -27.90 4.10
N VAL A 342 14.94 -26.76 3.41
CA VAL A 342 15.57 -26.52 2.10
C VAL A 342 17.00 -26.01 2.30
N SER A 343 17.17 -25.10 3.26
CA SER A 343 18.43 -24.40 3.49
C SER A 343 18.70 -24.23 4.99
N PRO A 344 19.20 -25.28 5.68
CA PRO A 344 19.34 -25.27 7.15
C PRO A 344 20.40 -24.29 7.66
N HIS A 345 21.36 -23.92 6.80
CA HIS A 345 22.41 -22.93 7.08
C HIS A 345 21.99 -21.49 6.76
N GLN A 346 20.82 -21.26 6.17
CA GLN A 346 20.45 -19.94 5.66
C GLN A 346 19.96 -19.03 6.79
N GLU A 347 20.57 -17.86 6.87
CA GLU A 347 20.29 -16.86 7.91
C GLU A 347 18.87 -16.30 7.79
N MET A 348 18.09 -16.45 8.86
CA MET A 348 16.75 -15.90 9.00
C MET A 348 16.62 -14.98 10.19
N GLY A 349 15.61 -14.12 10.14
CA GLY A 349 15.19 -13.34 11.29
C GLY A 349 13.69 -13.09 11.30
N ILE A 350 13.22 -12.63 12.45
CA ILE A 350 11.83 -12.29 12.74
C ILE A 350 11.66 -10.81 12.47
N TYR A 351 10.66 -10.43 11.67
CA TYR A 351 10.26 -9.03 11.60
C TYR A 351 9.70 -8.56 12.94
N VAL A 352 10.32 -7.54 13.52
CA VAL A 352 9.89 -6.95 14.80
C VAL A 352 9.68 -5.45 14.67
N PHE A 353 8.81 -4.93 15.53
CA PHE A 353 8.60 -3.50 15.69
C PHE A 353 8.98 -3.07 17.10
N MET A 354 9.97 -2.19 17.18
CA MET A 354 10.51 -1.62 18.41
C MET A 354 10.00 -0.19 18.60
N LYS A 355 9.62 0.15 19.84
CA LYS A 355 9.34 1.54 20.23
C LYS A 355 9.69 1.80 21.70
N SER A 356 9.78 3.07 22.07
CA SER A 356 9.84 3.47 23.49
C SER A 356 8.45 3.41 24.13
N LEU A 357 8.38 2.91 25.35
CA LEU A 357 7.14 2.82 26.11
C LEU A 357 7.42 3.05 27.60
N SER A 358 6.56 3.81 28.29
CA SER A 358 6.63 3.89 29.75
C SER A 358 6.05 2.61 30.36
N VAL A 359 6.75 2.04 31.34
CA VAL A 359 6.26 0.90 32.14
C VAL A 359 4.92 1.23 32.80
N ARG A 360 4.71 2.50 33.17
CA ARG A 360 3.44 3.00 33.71
C ARG A 360 2.29 2.86 32.73
N ASP A 361 2.52 3.16 31.44
CA ASP A 361 1.53 3.00 30.38
C ASP A 361 1.10 1.53 30.23
N VAL A 362 2.02 0.59 30.49
CA VAL A 362 1.75 -0.85 30.42
C VAL A 362 0.91 -1.32 31.61
N LEU A 363 1.22 -0.83 32.81
CA LEU A 363 0.60 -1.24 34.07
C LEU A 363 -0.78 -0.60 34.33
N LEU A 364 -1.22 0.35 33.49
CA LEU A 364 -2.51 1.07 33.65
C LEU A 364 -2.66 1.76 35.00
N ASP A 365 -1.54 2.14 35.63
CA ASP A 365 -1.59 2.82 36.91
C ASP A 365 -1.93 4.31 36.70
N SER A 366 -3.16 4.67 37.05
CA SER A 366 -3.69 6.04 36.95
C SER A 366 -3.27 6.94 38.11
N VAL A 367 -2.63 6.42 39.16
CA VAL A 367 -2.22 7.22 40.32
C VAL A 367 -0.75 7.61 40.19
N ASP A 368 -0.46 8.91 40.32
CA ASP A 368 0.90 9.43 40.29
C ASP A 368 1.67 9.00 41.55
N GLY A 369 2.88 8.43 41.39
CA GLY A 369 3.87 8.31 42.46
C GLY A 369 4.19 6.90 42.98
N PHE A 370 3.43 5.87 42.60
CA PHE A 370 3.74 4.49 43.03
C PHE A 370 4.73 3.77 42.12
N ILE A 371 4.48 3.83 40.80
CA ILE A 371 5.34 3.22 39.79
C ILE A 371 6.22 4.30 39.17
N PRO A 372 7.55 4.15 39.21
CA PRO A 372 8.46 5.10 38.59
C PRO A 372 8.18 5.23 37.08
N ASP A 373 8.27 6.46 36.54
CA ASP A 373 8.12 6.71 35.11
C ASP A 373 9.36 6.22 34.35
N LEU A 374 9.37 4.92 34.07
CA LEU A 374 10.48 4.22 33.44
C LEU A 374 10.18 4.02 31.96
N VAL A 375 10.92 4.70 31.10
CA VAL A 375 10.80 4.56 29.65
C VAL A 375 11.82 3.54 29.13
N GLY A 376 11.32 2.42 28.64
CA GLY A 376 12.12 1.30 28.12
C GLY A 376 11.80 0.96 26.66
N PRO A 377 12.66 0.15 26.02
CA PRO A 377 12.31 -0.47 24.74
C PRO A 377 11.11 -1.42 24.93
N SER A 378 10.26 -1.49 23.91
CA SER A 378 9.17 -2.44 23.79
C SER A 378 9.15 -2.99 22.37
N THR A 379 9.28 -4.30 22.25
CA THR A 379 9.30 -5.02 20.98
C THR A 379 8.04 -5.87 20.82
N VAL A 380 7.42 -5.81 19.64
CA VAL A 380 6.27 -6.65 19.26
C VAL A 380 6.45 -7.24 17.87
N THR A 381 5.73 -8.32 17.56
CA THR A 381 5.86 -9.02 16.28
C THR A 381 4.55 -9.66 15.77
N GLN A 382 4.46 -9.80 14.45
CA GLN A 382 3.50 -10.68 13.76
C GLN A 382 4.04 -12.13 13.64
N PHE A 383 5.29 -12.36 14.04
CA PHE A 383 6.02 -13.61 13.97
C PHE A 383 6.20 -14.15 12.55
N ASN A 384 6.56 -13.26 11.62
CA ASN A 384 6.89 -13.62 10.25
C ASN A 384 8.41 -13.72 10.10
N LEU A 385 8.88 -14.85 9.56
CA LEU A 385 10.30 -15.06 9.29
C LEU A 385 10.69 -14.57 7.89
N VAL A 386 11.90 -14.07 7.77
CA VAL A 386 12.47 -13.65 6.50
C VAL A 386 13.95 -13.99 6.42
N HIS A 387 14.40 -14.46 5.25
CA HIS A 387 15.83 -14.50 4.96
C HIS A 387 16.38 -13.08 4.85
N TYR A 388 17.54 -12.80 5.46
CA TYR A 388 18.19 -11.49 5.33
C TYR A 388 18.42 -11.12 3.85
N GLN A 389 18.83 -12.08 3.03
CA GLN A 389 19.04 -11.87 1.60
C GLN A 389 17.73 -11.54 0.85
N CYS A 390 16.64 -12.26 1.13
CA CYS A 390 15.34 -11.98 0.49
C CYS A 390 14.83 -10.59 0.86
N HIS A 391 15.00 -10.19 2.12
CA HIS A 391 14.67 -8.84 2.56
C HIS A 391 15.50 -7.79 1.80
N SER A 392 16.83 -7.88 1.81
CA SER A 392 17.70 -6.94 1.10
C SER A 392 17.36 -6.85 -0.40
N ASN A 393 17.19 -8.00 -1.07
CA ASN A 393 16.80 -8.03 -2.47
C ASN A 393 15.43 -7.35 -2.71
N SER A 394 14.45 -7.58 -1.84
CA SER A 394 13.12 -6.95 -1.98
C SER A 394 13.19 -5.42 -1.85
N VAL A 395 14.05 -4.92 -0.97
CA VAL A 395 14.23 -3.49 -0.72
C VAL A 395 14.95 -2.84 -1.91
N GLU A 396 15.97 -3.49 -2.47
CA GLU A 396 16.68 -3.00 -3.66
C GLU A 396 15.80 -2.94 -4.91
N HIS A 397 14.88 -3.91 -5.07
CA HIS A 397 13.94 -3.95 -6.20
C HIS A 397 12.75 -3.01 -6.01
N ALA A 398 12.48 -2.55 -4.79
CA ALA A 398 11.50 -1.51 -4.54
C ALA A 398 12.02 -0.18 -5.10
N SER A 399 11.17 0.56 -5.82
CA SER A 399 11.46 1.88 -6.37
C SER A 399 12.23 2.76 -5.36
N SER A 400 13.30 3.43 -5.81
CA SER A 400 14.28 4.21 -5.02
C SER A 400 13.74 5.32 -4.10
N PHE A 401 12.41 5.50 -4.03
CA PHE A 401 11.72 6.50 -3.22
C PHE A 401 10.94 5.91 -2.03
N ARG A 402 10.94 4.58 -1.82
CA ARG A 402 10.26 3.96 -0.68
C ARG A 402 11.24 3.68 0.47
N TYR A 403 10.81 4.01 1.69
CA TYR A 403 11.53 3.65 2.91
C TYR A 403 11.56 2.12 3.06
N GLU A 404 12.70 1.57 3.48
CA GLU A 404 12.95 0.11 3.61
C GLU A 404 11.81 -0.61 4.33
N TRP A 405 11.43 -0.07 5.49
CA TRP A 405 10.44 -0.67 6.37
C TRP A 405 9.00 -0.52 5.87
N ASP A 406 8.71 0.47 5.02
CA ASP A 406 7.41 0.57 4.32
C ASP A 406 7.24 -0.55 3.30
N SER A 407 8.34 -0.99 2.68
CA SER A 407 8.35 -2.11 1.75
C SER A 407 8.27 -3.44 2.51
N ALA A 408 9.05 -3.59 3.60
CA ALA A 408 9.03 -4.78 4.45
C ALA A 408 7.64 -5.04 5.06
N ARG A 409 6.91 -3.98 5.44
CA ARG A 409 5.52 -4.06 5.94
C ARG A 409 4.60 -4.87 5.02
N LEU A 410 4.76 -4.76 3.70
CA LEU A 410 3.91 -5.46 2.73
C LEU A 410 4.09 -6.99 2.81
N HIS A 411 5.32 -7.43 3.07
CA HIS A 411 5.65 -8.83 3.29
C HIS A 411 5.28 -9.29 4.70
N ASN A 412 5.28 -8.38 5.67
CA ASN A 412 4.90 -8.64 7.06
C ASN A 412 3.38 -8.55 7.33
N ALA A 413 2.55 -9.01 6.39
CA ALA A 413 1.09 -8.98 6.51
C ALA A 413 0.47 -7.59 6.82
N ASN A 414 1.07 -6.51 6.31
CA ASN A 414 0.73 -5.11 6.61
C ASN A 414 0.96 -4.69 8.07
N THR A 415 1.70 -5.47 8.85
CA THR A 415 2.17 -5.13 10.20
C THR A 415 3.46 -4.33 10.12
N LEU A 416 3.56 -3.25 10.89
CA LEU A 416 4.78 -2.45 10.99
C LEU A 416 5.94 -3.31 11.52
N CYS A 417 7.13 -3.03 11.02
CA CYS A 417 8.39 -3.61 11.46
C CYS A 417 9.48 -2.57 11.19
N ASN A 418 10.47 -2.47 12.08
CA ASN A 418 11.61 -1.56 11.94
C ASN A 418 12.95 -2.23 12.33
N ALA A 419 12.95 -3.54 12.53
CA ALA A 419 14.14 -4.36 12.69
C ALA A 419 13.86 -5.84 12.35
N ILE A 420 14.94 -6.60 12.20
CA ILE A 420 14.93 -8.05 11.98
C ILE A 420 15.69 -8.71 13.13
N LEU A 421 14.95 -9.27 14.09
CA LEU A 421 15.53 -9.98 15.23
C LEU A 421 16.10 -11.33 14.76
N PRO A 422 17.37 -11.67 15.05
CA PRO A 422 17.98 -12.89 14.55
C PRO A 422 17.24 -14.14 15.02
N TYR A 423 16.95 -15.04 14.09
CA TYR A 423 16.36 -16.34 14.40
C TYR A 423 17.48 -17.39 14.42
N PRO A 424 17.68 -18.11 15.53
CA PRO A 424 18.67 -19.17 15.58
C PRO A 424 18.14 -20.39 14.81
N GLY A 425 18.80 -20.71 13.71
CA GLY A 425 18.53 -21.92 12.92
C GLY A 425 19.32 -23.11 13.44
N PRO A 426 18.89 -24.35 13.13
CA PRO A 426 19.47 -25.57 13.66
C PRO A 426 20.93 -25.80 13.23
N GLU A 427 21.31 -25.34 12.03
CA GLU A 427 22.66 -25.52 11.47
C GLU A 427 23.36 -24.18 11.16
N ILE A 428 22.97 -23.10 11.87
CA ILE A 428 23.65 -21.81 11.79
C ILE A 428 24.65 -21.72 12.93
N GLU A 429 25.94 -21.54 12.63
CA GLU A 429 26.96 -21.49 13.68
C GLU A 429 26.89 -20.20 14.52
N LEU A 430 27.51 -20.24 15.70
CA LEU A 430 27.45 -19.15 16.67
C LEU A 430 28.07 -17.85 16.12
N ASN A 431 29.07 -17.93 15.25
CA ASN A 431 29.74 -16.74 14.70
C ASN A 431 28.80 -15.95 13.76
N GLU A 432 28.05 -16.66 12.93
CA GLU A 432 27.00 -16.10 12.05
C GLU A 432 25.88 -15.50 12.90
N GLN A 433 25.47 -16.19 13.97
CA GLN A 433 24.47 -15.66 14.93
C GLN A 433 24.94 -14.36 15.59
N LEU A 434 26.19 -14.28 16.03
CA LEU A 434 26.78 -13.06 16.58
C LEU A 434 26.90 -11.94 15.54
N PHE A 435 27.15 -12.29 14.27
CA PHE A 435 27.17 -11.34 13.18
C PHE A 435 25.77 -10.77 12.88
N MET A 436 24.73 -11.60 12.86
CA MET A 436 23.33 -11.16 12.74
C MET A 436 22.89 -10.30 13.94
N MET A 437 23.32 -10.65 15.16
CA MET A 437 23.07 -9.85 16.36
C MET A 437 23.66 -8.43 16.23
N LYS A 438 24.88 -8.27 15.71
CA LYS A 438 25.47 -6.95 15.44
C LYS A 438 24.65 -6.15 14.43
N ARG A 439 24.04 -6.83 13.45
CA ARG A 439 23.13 -6.22 12.47
C ARG A 439 21.85 -5.71 13.13
N TYR A 440 21.28 -6.49 14.04
CA TYR A 440 20.17 -6.07 14.88
C TYR A 440 20.53 -4.93 15.82
N GLU A 441 21.74 -4.92 16.41
CA GLU A 441 22.23 -3.83 17.26
C GLU A 441 22.30 -2.48 16.52
N MET A 442 22.66 -2.49 15.23
CA MET A 442 22.61 -1.28 14.39
C MET A 442 21.17 -0.76 14.24
N GLN A 443 20.22 -1.64 13.91
CA GLN A 443 18.79 -1.29 13.79
C GLN A 443 18.21 -0.82 15.13
N PHE A 444 18.64 -1.44 16.24
CA PHE A 444 18.26 -1.03 17.59
C PHE A 444 18.74 0.40 17.89
N ASN A 445 19.98 0.75 17.54
CA ASN A 445 20.53 2.09 17.77
C ASN A 445 19.86 3.16 16.87
N GLU A 446 19.37 2.78 15.69
CA GLU A 446 18.55 3.70 14.86
C GLU A 446 17.23 4.07 15.55
N VAL A 447 16.58 3.10 16.21
CA VAL A 447 15.34 3.34 16.96
C VAL A 447 15.59 3.99 18.32
N PHE A 448 16.70 3.66 18.97
CA PHE A 448 17.08 4.15 20.29
C PHE A 448 18.49 4.79 20.28
N PRO A 449 18.64 5.99 19.70
CA PRO A 449 19.94 6.63 19.55
C PRO A 449 20.69 6.78 20.88
N GLY A 450 21.93 6.32 20.91
CA GLY A 450 22.81 6.43 22.08
C GLY A 450 22.57 5.38 23.16
N LYS A 451 21.67 4.42 22.95
CA LYS A 451 21.53 3.23 23.81
C LYS A 451 22.31 2.06 23.22
N LEU A 452 23.09 1.40 24.06
CA LEU A 452 23.84 0.21 23.71
C LEU A 452 22.98 -1.03 24.01
N LEU A 453 22.78 -1.92 23.04
CA LEU A 453 22.02 -3.15 23.25
C LEU A 453 22.71 -4.01 24.32
N SER A 454 22.02 -4.37 25.40
CA SER A 454 22.60 -5.12 26.52
C SER A 454 21.60 -6.13 27.08
N CYS A 455 22.09 -7.11 27.84
CA CYS A 455 21.25 -8.10 28.52
C CYS A 455 20.21 -7.40 29.43
N ASP A 456 20.62 -6.37 30.18
CA ASP A 456 19.72 -5.54 30.99
C ASP A 456 18.56 -4.96 30.18
N LEU A 457 18.82 -4.41 28.98
CA LEU A 457 17.77 -3.83 28.13
C LEU A 457 16.86 -4.89 27.53
N VAL A 458 17.41 -6.01 27.06
CA VAL A 458 16.61 -7.09 26.45
C VAL A 458 15.71 -7.76 27.49
N ILE A 459 16.21 -7.98 28.71
CA ILE A 459 15.40 -8.50 29.82
C ILE A 459 14.33 -7.50 30.26
N ASN A 460 14.62 -6.20 30.25
CA ASN A 460 13.62 -5.16 30.49
C ASN A 460 12.53 -5.13 29.41
N ASP A 461 12.89 -5.33 28.14
CA ASP A 461 11.92 -5.42 27.04
C ASP A 461 11.03 -6.67 27.19
N LEU A 462 11.64 -7.84 27.46
CA LEU A 462 10.89 -9.07 27.72
C LEU A 462 9.97 -8.94 28.94
N LYS A 463 10.44 -8.31 30.01
CA LYS A 463 9.60 -7.94 31.16
C LYS A 463 8.38 -7.13 30.72
N CYS A 464 8.57 -6.08 29.93
CA CYS A 464 7.46 -5.26 29.41
C CYS A 464 6.49 -6.10 28.55
N LEU A 465 7.00 -7.02 27.73
CA LEU A 465 6.19 -7.94 26.94
C LEU A 465 5.31 -8.83 27.84
N LEU A 466 5.88 -9.43 28.88
CA LEU A 466 5.16 -10.27 29.84
C LEU A 466 4.11 -9.47 30.64
N ILE A 467 4.44 -8.24 31.03
CA ILE A 467 3.47 -7.34 31.69
C ILE A 467 2.28 -7.04 30.77
N ARG A 468 2.49 -6.85 29.46
CA ARG A 468 1.37 -6.63 28.52
C ARG A 468 0.36 -7.78 28.54
N PHE A 469 0.80 -9.04 28.64
CA PHE A 469 -0.11 -10.18 28.83
C PHE A 469 -0.89 -10.06 30.15
N CYS A 470 -0.21 -9.75 31.24
CA CYS A 470 -0.80 -9.68 32.58
C CYS A 470 -1.93 -8.62 32.68
N TRP A 471 -1.75 -7.46 32.04
CA TRP A 471 -2.73 -6.37 32.00
C TRP A 471 -3.61 -6.36 30.73
N LYS A 472 -3.58 -7.44 29.93
CA LYS A 472 -4.38 -7.59 28.71
C LYS A 472 -4.22 -6.41 27.73
N LYS A 473 -3.02 -5.86 27.65
CA LYS A 473 -2.69 -4.79 26.71
C LYS A 473 -2.66 -5.33 25.30
N SER A 474 -3.11 -4.50 24.37
CA SER A 474 -3.04 -4.81 22.95
C SER A 474 -1.57 -4.84 22.48
N PHE A 475 -1.23 -5.86 21.71
CA PHE A 475 0.06 -5.96 21.02
C PHE A 475 0.03 -5.31 19.64
N SER A 476 -1.17 -5.20 19.03
CA SER A 476 -1.35 -4.71 17.66
C SER A 476 -1.67 -3.23 17.55
N THR A 477 -1.95 -2.53 18.66
CA THR A 477 -2.28 -1.09 18.64
C THR A 477 -1.12 -0.27 18.08
N ASP A 478 0.11 -0.66 18.39
CA ASP A 478 1.32 0.06 18.00
C ASP A 478 1.82 -0.34 16.61
N SER A 479 1.75 -1.64 16.28
CA SER A 479 2.29 -2.22 15.06
C SER A 479 1.26 -2.44 13.95
N HIS A 480 -0.03 -2.17 14.20
CA HIS A 480 -1.16 -2.45 13.29
C HIS A 480 -1.32 -3.95 12.92
N GLY A 481 -0.80 -4.85 13.76
CA GLY A 481 -0.84 -6.31 13.59
C GLY A 481 0.01 -7.00 14.66
N GLY A 482 -0.02 -8.32 14.74
CA GLY A 482 0.67 -9.11 15.75
C GLY A 482 -0.15 -9.26 17.02
N GLY A 483 -0.87 -10.38 17.13
CA GLY A 483 -1.71 -10.68 18.28
C GLY A 483 -0.93 -11.24 19.48
N PRO A 484 -1.63 -11.55 20.59
CA PRO A 484 -1.01 -12.16 21.77
C PRO A 484 -0.27 -13.47 21.45
N GLU A 485 -0.79 -14.31 20.55
CA GLU A 485 -0.16 -15.56 20.11
C GLU A 485 1.20 -15.32 19.43
N SER A 486 1.23 -14.45 18.41
CA SER A 486 2.45 -14.06 17.70
C SER A 486 3.55 -13.57 18.65
N ASN A 487 3.16 -12.82 19.68
CA ASN A 487 4.09 -12.28 20.67
C ASN A 487 4.50 -13.32 21.73
N MET A 488 3.70 -14.38 21.93
CA MET A 488 4.08 -15.50 22.79
C MET A 488 5.25 -16.29 22.18
N HIS A 489 5.24 -16.46 20.86
CA HIS A 489 6.33 -17.10 20.12
C HIS A 489 7.65 -16.30 20.18
N LEU A 490 7.62 -15.00 20.47
CA LEU A 490 8.81 -14.15 20.55
C LEU A 490 9.67 -14.40 21.81
N ILE A 491 9.06 -14.88 22.90
CA ILE A 491 9.68 -15.05 24.23
C ILE A 491 11.03 -15.79 24.19
N PRO A 492 11.15 -17.00 23.61
CA PRO A 492 12.42 -17.73 23.60
C PRO A 492 13.53 -16.96 22.86
N TYR A 493 13.19 -16.24 21.80
CA TYR A 493 14.18 -15.51 20.99
C TYR A 493 14.66 -14.22 21.66
N MET A 494 13.85 -13.60 22.51
CA MET A 494 14.29 -12.50 23.38
C MET A 494 15.26 -13.00 24.46
N LEU A 495 15.01 -14.17 25.04
CA LEU A 495 15.95 -14.80 25.98
C LEU A 495 17.25 -15.20 25.29
N TYR A 496 17.15 -15.73 24.06
CA TYR A 496 18.31 -16.06 23.24
C TYR A 496 19.16 -14.82 22.94
N LEU A 497 18.53 -13.73 22.51
CA LEU A 497 19.19 -12.45 22.29
C LEU A 497 19.89 -11.94 23.56
N ALA A 498 19.23 -12.00 24.73
CA ALA A 498 19.82 -11.59 26.00
C ALA A 498 21.09 -12.41 26.31
N GLY A 499 21.04 -13.73 26.16
CA GLY A 499 22.22 -14.59 26.36
C GLY A 499 23.33 -14.35 25.35
N LEU A 500 23.00 -14.11 24.07
CA LEU A 500 24.00 -13.73 23.07
C LEU A 500 24.71 -12.42 23.42
N THR A 501 24.02 -11.43 23.99
CA THR A 501 24.69 -10.20 24.43
C THR A 501 25.70 -10.42 25.55
N LEU A 502 25.49 -11.42 26.41
CA LEU A 502 26.46 -11.81 27.45
C LEU A 502 27.68 -12.50 26.80
N ILE A 503 27.46 -13.44 25.89
CA ILE A 503 28.53 -14.16 25.18
C ILE A 503 29.38 -13.21 24.33
N ALA A 504 28.75 -12.27 23.61
CA ALA A 504 29.45 -11.34 22.73
C ALA A 504 30.39 -10.39 23.48
N ARG A 505 30.16 -10.20 24.78
CA ARG A 505 30.82 -9.21 25.63
C ARG A 505 31.71 -9.84 26.70
N ASP A 506 32.04 -11.11 26.54
CA ASP A 506 32.87 -11.93 27.45
C ASP A 506 34.26 -11.36 27.78
N LYS A 507 34.69 -10.27 27.11
CA LYS A 507 35.92 -9.54 27.45
C LYS A 507 35.75 -8.55 28.62
N ASP A 508 34.53 -8.19 28.98
CA ASP A 508 34.15 -7.25 30.05
C ASP A 508 33.17 -7.92 31.05
N ASP A 509 33.52 -9.09 31.61
CA ASP A 509 32.71 -9.96 32.52
C ASP A 509 32.10 -9.27 33.78
N ASP A 510 32.21 -7.94 33.92
CA ASP A 510 31.62 -7.16 35.01
C ASP A 510 30.07 -7.09 34.91
N ASP A 511 29.51 -6.90 33.72
CA ASP A 511 28.05 -6.73 33.56
C ASP A 511 27.27 -8.03 33.86
N GLY A 512 27.74 -9.17 33.36
CA GLY A 512 27.13 -10.48 33.62
C GLY A 512 27.24 -10.90 35.09
N ASN A 513 28.38 -10.63 35.72
CA ASN A 513 28.57 -10.88 37.15
C ASN A 513 27.74 -9.93 38.02
N ARG A 514 27.60 -8.66 37.64
CA ARG A 514 26.71 -7.69 38.31
C ARG A 514 25.27 -8.18 38.30
N LEU A 515 24.76 -8.60 37.13
CA LEU A 515 23.40 -9.13 36.99
C LEU A 515 23.17 -10.36 37.87
N ARG A 516 24.11 -11.32 37.84
CA ARG A 516 24.06 -12.51 38.67
C ARG A 516 24.10 -12.20 40.17
N SER A 517 24.94 -11.25 40.58
CA SER A 517 25.06 -10.80 41.97
C SER A 517 23.76 -10.15 42.45
N ASN A 518 23.17 -9.27 41.63
CA ASN A 518 21.89 -8.62 41.94
C ASN A 518 20.76 -9.64 42.09
N LEU A 519 20.70 -10.64 41.20
CA LEU A 519 19.72 -11.73 41.31
C LEU A 519 19.93 -12.57 42.58
N SER A 520 21.17 -12.91 42.90
CA SER A 520 21.51 -13.65 44.12
C SER A 520 21.10 -12.88 45.38
N GLN A 521 21.35 -11.56 45.40
CA GLN A 521 20.91 -10.68 46.48
C GLN A 521 19.38 -10.63 46.55
N PHE A 522 18.69 -10.50 45.41
CA PHE A 522 17.23 -10.51 45.37
C PHE A 522 16.64 -11.77 46.01
N LEU A 523 17.21 -12.94 45.70
CA LEU A 523 16.78 -14.24 46.27
C LEU A 523 17.12 -14.36 47.77
N ALA A 524 18.23 -13.76 48.21
CA ALA A 524 18.65 -13.78 49.61
C ALA A 524 17.89 -12.77 50.50
N ASN A 525 17.31 -11.72 49.92
CA ASN A 525 16.58 -10.69 50.66
C ASN A 525 15.36 -11.25 51.39
N GLY A 526 15.27 -11.00 52.69
CA GLY A 526 14.13 -11.34 53.53
C GLY A 526 12.88 -10.51 53.23
N SER A 527 11.76 -10.87 53.87
CA SER A 527 10.43 -10.26 53.65
C SER A 527 10.40 -8.75 53.88
N GLU A 528 11.29 -8.22 54.71
CA GLU A 528 11.46 -6.80 54.98
C GLU A 528 11.83 -5.96 53.74
N PHE A 529 12.43 -6.58 52.71
CA PHE A 529 12.83 -5.89 51.48
C PHE A 529 11.92 -6.19 50.28
N TRP A 530 10.91 -7.06 50.43
CA TRP A 530 10.07 -7.49 49.31
C TRP A 530 9.24 -6.34 48.72
N PHE A 531 9.01 -5.29 49.49
CA PHE A 531 8.12 -4.18 49.14
C PHE A 531 8.85 -3.00 48.52
N ALA A 532 9.96 -2.58 49.15
CA ALA A 532 10.68 -1.35 48.78
C ALA A 532 11.06 -1.32 47.29
N ASN A 533 11.37 -2.49 46.72
CA ASN A 533 11.91 -2.60 45.37
C ASN A 533 10.99 -3.41 44.43
N ALA A 534 9.73 -3.67 44.80
CA ALA A 534 8.86 -4.54 44.00
C ALA A 534 8.62 -3.98 42.58
N PHE A 535 8.44 -2.66 42.47
CA PHE A 535 8.09 -1.94 41.23
C PHE A 535 9.26 -1.16 40.63
N ASP A 536 10.47 -1.31 41.17
CA ASP A 536 11.68 -0.71 40.61
C ASP A 536 11.98 -1.25 39.21
N ALA A 537 12.80 -0.51 38.45
CA ALA A 537 13.24 -0.90 37.11
C ALA A 537 13.81 -2.32 37.09
N ASN A 538 14.65 -2.64 38.07
CA ASN A 538 15.30 -3.93 38.28
C ASN A 538 14.70 -4.70 39.46
N GLY A 539 13.42 -4.45 39.77
CA GLY A 539 12.65 -5.03 40.86
C GLY A 539 12.11 -6.43 40.59
N LEU A 540 11.03 -6.81 41.29
CA LEU A 540 10.44 -8.16 41.28
C LEU A 540 10.23 -8.72 39.86
N PHE A 541 9.60 -7.94 38.98
CA PHE A 541 9.31 -8.36 37.60
C PHE A 541 10.57 -8.61 36.79
N PHE A 542 11.56 -7.72 36.90
CA PHE A 542 12.85 -7.85 36.20
C PHE A 542 13.64 -9.05 36.72
N GLN A 543 13.80 -9.19 38.03
CA GLN A 543 14.55 -10.29 38.63
C GLN A 543 13.91 -11.64 38.32
N SER A 544 12.57 -11.72 38.32
CA SER A 544 11.85 -12.94 37.95
C SER A 544 12.04 -13.31 36.47
N THR A 545 12.12 -12.33 35.56
CA THR A 545 12.45 -12.59 34.14
C THR A 545 13.91 -13.00 33.97
N LEU A 546 14.82 -12.30 34.65
CA LEU A 546 16.26 -12.59 34.63
C LEU A 546 16.56 -13.99 35.17
N PHE A 547 15.76 -14.47 36.12
CA PHE A 547 15.88 -15.81 36.71
C PHE A 547 15.90 -16.90 35.63
N ILE A 548 15.07 -16.79 34.58
CA ILE A 548 14.99 -17.74 33.46
C ILE A 548 16.36 -17.94 32.80
N LEU A 549 17.15 -16.87 32.70
CA LEU A 549 18.42 -16.87 31.98
C LEU A 549 19.56 -17.54 32.78
N TYR A 550 19.53 -17.47 34.11
CA TYR A 550 20.65 -17.90 34.97
C TYR A 550 20.40 -19.20 35.76
N HIS A 551 19.15 -19.60 35.95
CA HIS A 551 18.81 -20.71 36.85
C HIS A 551 18.00 -21.80 36.15
N ASP A 552 18.32 -23.05 36.48
CA ASP A 552 17.67 -24.24 35.94
C ASP A 552 16.34 -24.57 36.64
N HIS A 553 15.71 -25.68 36.25
CA HIS A 553 14.46 -26.16 36.84
C HIS A 553 14.57 -26.48 38.32
N ALA A 554 15.71 -26.99 38.79
CA ALA A 554 15.91 -27.32 40.20
C ALA A 554 15.96 -26.04 41.05
N ALA A 555 16.70 -25.04 40.60
CA ALA A 555 16.73 -23.72 41.22
C ALA A 555 15.36 -23.04 41.17
N TRP A 556 14.62 -23.13 40.06
CA TRP A 556 13.23 -22.63 39.99
C TRP A 556 12.34 -23.32 41.01
N ALA A 557 12.38 -24.66 41.10
CA ALA A 557 11.58 -25.41 42.07
C ALA A 557 11.88 -24.99 43.52
N ALA A 558 13.15 -24.68 43.83
CA ALA A 558 13.56 -24.23 45.16
C ALA A 558 13.07 -22.80 45.51
N HIS A 559 13.02 -21.88 44.54
CA HIS A 559 12.73 -20.46 44.81
C HIS A 559 11.32 -20.00 44.40
N ARG A 560 10.59 -20.76 43.56
CA ARG A 560 9.30 -20.34 42.99
C ARG A 560 8.25 -19.97 44.05
N LEU A 561 8.23 -20.65 45.20
CA LEU A 561 7.26 -20.33 46.25
C LEU A 561 7.57 -19.00 46.93
N ASP A 562 8.84 -18.65 47.09
CA ASP A 562 9.25 -17.36 47.63
C ASP A 562 8.88 -16.22 46.67
N ILE A 563 9.18 -16.42 45.38
CA ILE A 563 8.81 -15.49 44.31
C ILE A 563 7.29 -15.33 44.22
N LEU A 564 6.51 -16.40 44.37
CA LEU A 564 5.05 -16.35 44.39
C LEU A 564 4.52 -15.50 45.55
N LYS A 565 5.08 -15.65 46.76
CA LYS A 565 4.73 -14.81 47.91
C LYS A 565 4.97 -13.34 47.60
N ARG A 566 6.12 -13.00 47.01
CA ARG A 566 6.45 -11.63 46.59
C ARG A 566 5.42 -11.06 45.61
N PHE A 567 4.96 -11.84 44.63
CA PHE A 567 3.91 -11.40 43.70
C PHE A 567 2.54 -11.19 44.38
N ILE A 568 2.15 -12.09 45.29
CA ILE A 568 0.91 -11.93 46.07
C ILE A 568 0.98 -10.64 46.88
N CYS A 569 2.07 -10.44 47.62
CA CYS A 569 2.21 -9.27 48.48
C CYS A 569 2.39 -7.97 47.66
N ALA A 570 3.06 -8.00 46.51
CA ALA A 570 3.13 -6.86 45.60
C ALA A 570 1.75 -6.46 45.06
N GLY A 571 0.91 -7.44 44.68
CA GLY A 571 -0.47 -7.19 44.27
C GLY A 571 -1.34 -6.62 45.39
N HIS A 572 -1.18 -7.13 46.61
CA HIS A 572 -1.86 -6.58 47.78
C HIS A 572 -1.47 -5.12 48.03
N HIS A 573 -0.16 -4.85 48.08
CA HIS A 573 0.35 -3.51 48.38
C HIS A 573 -0.05 -2.50 47.30
N HIS A 574 0.02 -2.88 46.02
CA HIS A 574 -0.50 -2.04 44.95
C HIS A 574 -2.01 -1.76 45.13
N ALA A 575 -2.81 -2.77 45.45
CA ALA A 575 -4.24 -2.57 45.67
C ALA A 575 -4.54 -1.65 46.86
N LEU A 576 -3.79 -1.77 47.97
CA LEU A 576 -3.89 -0.88 49.13
C LEU A 576 -3.53 0.56 48.79
N PHE A 577 -2.49 0.78 47.99
CA PHE A 577 -2.11 2.13 47.55
C PHE A 577 -3.22 2.83 46.77
N HIS A 578 -4.02 2.06 46.02
CA HIS A 578 -5.18 2.52 45.26
C HIS A 578 -6.48 2.58 46.06
N GLN A 579 -6.47 2.11 47.31
CA GLN A 579 -7.64 2.12 48.19
C GLN A 579 -7.78 3.49 48.87
N ASP A 580 -9.02 3.98 48.95
CA ASP A 580 -9.33 5.16 49.74
C ASP A 580 -9.04 4.84 51.22
N SER A 581 -8.16 5.63 51.85
CA SER A 581 -7.71 5.42 53.23
C SER A 581 -8.84 5.39 54.26
N GLN A 582 -10.06 5.81 53.88
CA GLN A 582 -11.25 5.74 54.75
C GLN A 582 -12.07 4.44 54.62
N LYS A 583 -11.71 3.52 53.71
CA LYS A 583 -12.43 2.24 53.53
C LYS A 583 -11.58 1.07 54.03
N GLU A 584 -12.03 0.40 55.11
CA GLU A 584 -11.41 -0.83 55.64
C GLU A 584 -11.98 -2.11 54.99
N GLU A 585 -12.32 -2.07 53.71
CA GLU A 585 -12.84 -3.25 53.00
C GLU A 585 -11.70 -4.20 52.59
N PRO A 586 -11.90 -5.54 52.64
CA PRO A 586 -10.92 -6.50 52.16
C PRO A 586 -10.59 -6.32 50.67
N ILE A 587 -9.31 -6.41 50.32
CA ILE A 587 -8.86 -6.34 48.93
C ILE A 587 -9.45 -7.50 48.11
N GLU A 588 -10.19 -7.17 47.04
CA GLU A 588 -10.77 -8.16 46.13
C GLU A 588 -9.69 -8.98 45.38
N PHE A 589 -9.97 -10.28 45.17
CA PHE A 589 -9.05 -11.20 44.51
C PHE A 589 -8.63 -10.78 43.08
N LYS A 590 -9.48 -10.03 42.37
CA LYS A 590 -9.19 -9.55 41.01
C LYS A 590 -7.91 -8.70 40.93
N ASN A 591 -7.54 -8.02 42.02
CA ASN A 591 -6.36 -7.15 42.07
C ASN A 591 -5.04 -7.94 42.07
N TYR A 592 -5.07 -9.22 42.44
CA TYR A 592 -3.90 -10.11 42.44
C TYR A 592 -3.70 -10.80 41.09
N ILE A 593 -4.74 -10.86 40.25
CA ILE A 593 -4.73 -11.62 39.00
C ILE A 593 -3.54 -11.27 38.09
N PRO A 594 -3.22 -9.99 37.78
CA PRO A 594 -2.10 -9.68 36.91
C PRO A 594 -0.74 -10.19 37.43
N TYR A 595 -0.53 -10.12 38.74
CA TYR A 595 0.70 -10.59 39.40
C TYR A 595 0.82 -12.12 39.37
N LEU A 596 -0.30 -12.79 39.62
CA LEU A 596 -0.40 -14.25 39.53
C LEU A 596 -0.19 -14.72 38.08
N ILE A 597 -0.74 -14.02 37.08
CA ILE A 597 -0.48 -14.31 35.67
C ILE A 597 1.01 -14.16 35.35
N TYR A 598 1.69 -13.14 35.86
CA TYR A 598 3.12 -12.96 35.62
C TYR A 598 3.93 -14.15 36.14
N PHE A 599 3.68 -14.55 37.39
CA PHE A 599 4.26 -15.77 37.95
C PHE A 599 3.95 -17.01 37.09
N ALA A 600 2.69 -17.17 36.67
CA ALA A 600 2.26 -18.30 35.87
C ALA A 600 2.95 -18.35 34.51
N LEU A 601 3.22 -17.20 33.88
CA LEU A 601 3.98 -17.14 32.63
C LEU A 601 5.42 -17.62 32.84
N ILE A 602 6.12 -17.15 33.88
CA ILE A 602 7.47 -17.64 34.21
C ILE A 602 7.45 -19.15 34.51
N ASN A 603 6.50 -19.62 35.32
CA ASN A 603 6.34 -21.04 35.62
C ASN A 603 6.04 -21.88 34.36
N SER A 604 5.22 -21.36 33.44
CA SER A 604 4.87 -22.02 32.19
C SER A 604 6.04 -22.05 31.20
N ILE A 605 6.90 -21.03 31.21
CA ILE A 605 8.16 -21.04 30.44
C ILE A 605 9.03 -22.23 30.88
N TYR A 606 9.20 -22.47 32.18
CA TYR A 606 9.95 -23.64 32.67
C TYR A 606 9.25 -24.98 32.38
N THR A 607 7.94 -25.05 32.64
CA THR A 607 7.19 -26.33 32.63
C THR A 607 6.66 -26.74 31.26
N GLN A 608 6.52 -25.79 30.32
CA GLN A 608 6.03 -26.04 28.96
C GLN A 608 7.14 -25.80 27.93
N MET A 609 7.65 -24.56 27.81
CA MET A 609 8.64 -24.21 26.77
C MET A 609 10.00 -24.88 26.96
N PHE A 610 10.51 -24.90 28.19
CA PHE A 610 11.87 -25.36 28.50
C PHE A 610 11.89 -26.69 29.26
N LYS A 611 10.78 -27.44 29.26
CA LYS A 611 10.64 -28.71 29.99
C LYS A 611 11.76 -29.73 29.69
N SER A 612 12.30 -29.69 28.46
CA SER A 612 13.27 -30.65 27.94
C SER A 612 14.71 -30.13 27.93
N VAL A 613 15.01 -28.91 28.39
CA VAL A 613 16.38 -28.35 28.31
C VAL A 613 17.41 -29.24 29.02
N SER A 614 17.07 -29.77 30.20
CA SER A 614 17.98 -30.66 30.95
C SER A 614 18.21 -32.03 30.28
N SER A 615 17.41 -32.39 29.27
CA SER A 615 17.58 -33.64 28.51
C SER A 615 18.57 -33.51 27.34
N VAL A 616 19.03 -32.29 27.03
CA VAL A 616 19.78 -31.99 25.81
C VAL A 616 21.17 -32.62 25.79
N LEU A 617 21.83 -32.87 26.93
CA LEU A 617 23.04 -33.72 27.03
C LEU A 617 23.36 -34.07 28.50
N PRO A 618 23.15 -35.32 28.95
CA PRO A 618 23.64 -35.78 30.25
C PRO A 618 25.14 -36.07 30.16
N GLY A 619 25.99 -35.05 30.31
CA GLY A 619 27.45 -35.27 30.31
C GLY A 619 28.37 -34.05 30.26
N THR A 620 27.86 -32.83 30.14
CA THR A 620 28.70 -31.62 30.17
C THR A 620 28.47 -30.83 31.47
N ASP A 621 29.54 -30.38 32.13
CA ASP A 621 29.51 -29.41 33.24
C ASP A 621 29.15 -27.98 32.74
N ASP A 622 28.38 -27.89 31.65
CA ASP A 622 28.04 -26.63 31.01
C ASP A 622 27.04 -25.84 31.85
N SER A 623 27.25 -24.53 31.96
CA SER A 623 26.32 -23.64 32.66
C SER A 623 24.91 -23.70 32.04
N TRP A 624 23.88 -23.53 32.87
CA TRP A 624 22.48 -23.46 32.43
C TRP A 624 22.27 -22.53 31.22
N LEU A 625 22.89 -21.35 31.23
CA LEU A 625 22.83 -20.38 30.14
C LEU A 625 23.23 -21.01 28.80
N LYS A 626 24.33 -21.74 28.76
CA LYS A 626 24.83 -22.39 27.54
C LYS A 626 23.86 -23.47 27.05
N LEU A 627 23.35 -24.30 27.96
CA LEU A 627 22.36 -25.34 27.64
C LEU A 627 21.06 -24.74 27.10
N LEU A 628 20.59 -23.65 27.72
CA LEU A 628 19.40 -22.93 27.30
C LEU A 628 19.56 -22.37 25.88
N LEU A 629 20.69 -21.73 25.58
CA LEU A 629 20.95 -21.17 24.25
C LEU A 629 21.05 -22.27 23.18
N MET A 630 21.76 -23.37 23.48
CA MET A 630 21.83 -24.53 22.59
C MET A 630 20.45 -25.18 22.35
N TYR A 631 19.62 -25.24 23.39
CA TYR A 631 18.25 -25.74 23.25
C TYR A 631 17.45 -24.85 22.31
N ILE A 632 17.49 -23.52 22.50
CA ILE A 632 16.73 -22.58 21.68
C ILE A 632 17.18 -22.62 20.21
N SER A 633 18.47 -22.79 19.94
CA SER A 633 18.97 -22.87 18.56
C SER A 633 18.63 -24.17 17.85
N ALA A 634 18.52 -25.29 18.57
CA ALA A 634 18.35 -26.61 17.96
C ALA A 634 16.89 -27.10 17.91
N ASN A 635 15.98 -26.55 18.72
CA ASN A 635 14.65 -27.16 18.96
C ASN A 635 13.50 -26.23 18.53
N TYR A 636 13.58 -25.67 17.31
CA TYR A 636 12.62 -24.68 16.84
C TYR A 636 11.17 -25.19 16.71
N LEU A 637 10.96 -26.45 16.30
CA LEU A 637 9.63 -27.07 16.24
C LEU A 637 9.00 -27.19 17.64
N ASP A 638 9.74 -27.79 18.58
CA ASP A 638 9.30 -27.95 19.96
C ASP A 638 9.01 -26.60 20.63
N LEU A 639 9.81 -25.57 20.35
CA LEU A 639 9.58 -24.23 20.87
C LEU A 639 8.30 -23.60 20.32
N TYR A 640 8.01 -23.77 19.04
CA TYR A 640 6.79 -23.27 18.43
C TYR A 640 5.55 -23.97 18.99
N ASP A 641 5.58 -25.30 19.09
CA ASP A 641 4.50 -26.09 19.67
C ASP A 641 4.28 -25.74 21.15
N SER A 642 5.37 -25.64 21.91
CA SER A 642 5.29 -25.34 23.34
C SER A 642 4.85 -23.90 23.62
N SER A 643 5.20 -22.94 22.75
CA SER A 643 4.72 -21.56 22.85
C SER A 643 3.25 -21.43 22.43
N THR A 644 2.79 -22.21 21.46
CA THR A 644 1.36 -22.37 21.11
C THR A 644 0.57 -22.96 22.28
N GLN A 645 1.11 -24.00 22.93
CA GLN A 645 0.52 -24.61 24.11
C GLN A 645 0.45 -23.62 25.28
N LEU A 646 1.49 -22.83 25.48
CA LEU A 646 1.52 -21.80 26.51
C LEU A 646 0.49 -20.69 26.24
N PHE A 647 0.35 -20.26 24.98
CA PHE A 647 -0.71 -19.33 24.57
C PHE A 647 -2.12 -19.91 24.83
N THR A 648 -2.33 -21.18 24.47
CA THR A 648 -3.59 -21.89 24.74
C THR A 648 -3.89 -21.95 26.25
N THR A 649 -2.87 -22.23 27.07
CA THR A 649 -2.98 -22.23 28.55
C THR A 649 -3.35 -20.83 29.06
N TYR A 650 -2.72 -19.81 28.52
CA TYR A 650 -2.99 -18.42 28.88
C TYR A 650 -4.44 -18.02 28.57
N GLU A 651 -4.92 -18.26 27.35
CA GLU A 651 -6.25 -17.84 26.92
C GLU A 651 -7.38 -18.62 27.59
N ASN A 652 -7.21 -19.94 27.74
CA ASN A 652 -8.26 -20.81 28.26
C ASN A 652 -8.28 -20.92 29.79
N HIS A 653 -7.14 -20.70 30.46
CA HIS A 653 -7.02 -20.89 31.89
C HIS A 653 -6.57 -19.63 32.63
N LEU A 654 -5.42 -19.05 32.27
CA LEU A 654 -4.86 -17.91 33.02
C LEU A 654 -5.72 -16.64 32.93
N LEU A 655 -6.48 -16.45 31.85
CA LEU A 655 -7.40 -15.32 31.73
C LEU A 655 -8.75 -15.51 32.45
N ARG A 656 -9.03 -16.70 32.98
CA ARG A 656 -10.37 -17.10 33.44
C ARG A 656 -10.46 -17.53 34.90
N PHE A 657 -9.34 -17.77 35.58
CA PHE A 657 -9.38 -18.22 36.97
C PHE A 657 -9.98 -17.17 37.91
N THR A 658 -10.77 -17.62 38.89
CA THR A 658 -11.46 -16.72 39.83
C THR A 658 -11.05 -16.89 41.29
N SER A 659 -10.15 -17.82 41.58
CA SER A 659 -9.67 -18.10 42.94
C SER A 659 -8.20 -18.50 42.96
N PHE A 660 -7.56 -18.35 44.13
CA PHE A 660 -6.18 -18.78 44.31
C PHE A 660 -6.02 -20.30 44.23
N PHE A 661 -7.00 -21.07 44.71
CA PHE A 661 -7.04 -22.52 44.54
C PHE A 661 -6.98 -22.94 43.06
N GLU A 662 -7.81 -22.30 42.22
CA GLU A 662 -7.82 -22.59 40.78
C GLU A 662 -6.48 -22.22 40.12
N PHE A 663 -5.89 -21.10 40.50
CA PHE A 663 -4.55 -20.70 40.08
C PHE A 663 -3.49 -21.77 40.45
N CYS A 664 -3.48 -22.24 41.71
CA CYS A 664 -2.56 -23.28 42.16
C CYS A 664 -2.75 -24.59 41.38
N ARG A 665 -4.00 -24.95 41.06
CA ARG A 665 -4.30 -26.12 40.23
C ARG A 665 -3.74 -25.97 38.82
N ILE A 666 -3.95 -24.82 38.16
CA ILE A 666 -3.46 -24.55 36.80
C ILE A 666 -1.93 -24.58 36.77
N CYS A 667 -1.25 -24.03 37.78
CA CYS A 667 0.21 -23.96 37.84
C CYS A 667 0.89 -25.23 38.38
N GLY A 668 0.12 -26.27 38.74
CA GLY A 668 0.68 -27.50 39.31
C GLY A 668 1.33 -27.31 40.69
N LEU A 669 0.75 -26.43 41.51
CA LEU A 669 1.29 -26.05 42.83
C LEU A 669 0.62 -26.77 44.00
N LEU A 670 -0.45 -27.54 43.80
CA LEU A 670 -1.23 -28.16 44.89
C LEU A 670 -0.41 -29.15 45.74
N ASP A 671 0.61 -29.80 45.16
CA ASP A 671 1.52 -30.67 45.93
C ASP A 671 2.42 -29.86 46.87
N SER A 672 2.83 -28.67 46.43
CA SER A 672 3.68 -27.76 47.21
C SER A 672 2.89 -26.84 48.14
N ILE A 673 1.60 -26.63 47.84
CA ILE A 673 0.66 -25.78 48.58
C ILE A 673 -0.63 -26.57 48.81
N PRO A 674 -0.66 -27.47 49.83
CA PRO A 674 -1.83 -28.33 50.08
C PRO A 674 -3.07 -27.54 50.54
N ASP A 675 -2.85 -26.39 51.20
CA ASP A 675 -3.90 -25.47 51.63
C ASP A 675 -3.64 -24.08 51.02
N PRO A 676 -4.20 -23.81 49.81
CA PRO A 676 -4.02 -22.53 49.14
C PRO A 676 -4.56 -21.34 49.93
N ASP A 677 -5.67 -21.50 50.66
CA ASP A 677 -6.28 -20.41 51.41
C ASP A 677 -5.40 -20.02 52.61
N ALA A 678 -4.90 -21.00 53.36
CA ALA A 678 -3.95 -20.74 54.45
C ALA A 678 -2.65 -20.12 53.92
N PHE A 679 -2.12 -20.61 52.79
CA PHE A 679 -0.92 -20.05 52.18
C PHE A 679 -1.12 -18.58 51.78
N PHE A 680 -2.23 -18.27 51.12
CA PHE A 680 -2.55 -16.92 50.69
C PHE A 680 -2.68 -15.96 51.88
N ASN A 681 -3.43 -16.36 52.92
CA ASN A 681 -3.60 -15.56 54.14
C ASN A 681 -2.28 -15.35 54.89
N ASN A 682 -1.42 -16.38 54.93
CA ASN A 682 -0.09 -16.26 55.51
C ASN A 682 0.77 -15.23 54.77
N CYS A 683 0.67 -15.16 53.43
CA CYS A 683 1.38 -14.12 52.65
C CYS A 683 0.94 -12.71 53.07
N LEU A 684 -0.37 -12.51 53.26
CA LEU A 684 -0.91 -11.21 53.68
C LEU A 684 -0.44 -10.82 55.08
N SER A 685 -0.27 -11.79 55.98
CA SER A 685 0.27 -11.54 57.33
C SER A 685 1.77 -11.17 57.37
N MET A 686 2.50 -11.36 56.25
CA MET A 686 3.92 -10.98 56.14
C MET A 686 4.11 -9.49 55.82
N LEU A 687 3.03 -8.78 55.45
CA LEU A 687 3.08 -7.34 55.26
C LEU A 687 3.32 -6.65 56.61
N PRO A 688 4.17 -5.62 56.66
CA PRO A 688 4.28 -4.80 57.86
C PRO A 688 2.87 -4.27 58.22
N SER A 689 2.43 -4.52 59.44
CA SER A 689 1.34 -3.74 60.02
C SER A 689 1.83 -2.30 60.11
N GLU A 690 1.14 -1.37 59.43
CA GLU A 690 1.48 0.07 59.42
C GLU A 690 1.81 0.63 60.80
#